data_AF-W9XUX5-F1
#
_entry.id   AF-W9XUX5-F1
#
_cell.length_a   1.000
_cell.length_b   1.000
_cell.length_c   1.000
_cell.angle_alpha   90.00
_cell.angle_beta   90.00
_cell.angle_gamma   90.00
#
_symmetry.space_group_name_H-M   'P 1'
#
loop_
_entity.id
_entity.type
_entity.pdbx_description
1 polymer ?
#
loop_
_entity_poly.entity_id
_entity_poly.type
_entity_poly.pdbx_seq_one_letter_code
_entity_poly.pdbx_strand_id
1 'polypeptide(L)'
;MTSPRNGDPLQQPEDLSSIPNLDVYKTRLSARDESPETSSASLPIRTSSPPTQGSRSSTLSGVLSRSSSSNGKLSLSLARFGGLQVNSPLGNPSDGYDDTRSLIVRAFSPTVAVYAAQEVDELAVRKGLKHGFVELVRPFGEKIPGKVVVRDSTGASRSWDDFGVHFTTLDQLTEDGSSSAAEVNHLEKLEELMEQYIGDGYYDTADTPGRGEVSELYKLFLSRLLCSRSMSPHESFRHPVGAIIAISSSTKQPIDTLRNLYQQTAQGPRALPTYANPEYLRYYVLVHDEDHDDFSKSSALFDQMKRHFGLHCHLLRLRSASCTQSDDDAEELPTGEWLSPEEQISVLKETANLIDLNTSTSPFIFSSDAAALRTFVRELTAQSIVYHMEQRIALWNDQVASRRRGISGRFMSLSKRWTGIGASSRASSSSANLVGSGASGNYDSLQGTYRWDAPESLLRKLADYAFMLRDYKLAASTYELVRSDYANDKAWKHLAGANEMCCIATLLNPLTSSGSSKFKIENFDLMLETASYSYLTRCSDPALALRTLLLGVELLKVRGRAASEVAAKWAIRSLELGLVGSIGNVLVSERVASCFANRIGIGNTGWGLRKRKAAVWSVMAADEWMKLGRAEIAAQRLDEAQEFYSETNHSEAIKQFKELAAYLEQLRLAVRMKLGEARKRGFSGATRQLELDGEVEDETVEEMNALEKHDSRVNRLSLMGDASGAAISLETVAPLSPVRLTRPDPLSREDDDFE
;
A
#
# COMPACT_ATOMS: atom_id res chain seq x y z
N MET A 1 42.29 56.77 -44.40
CA MET A 1 43.70 57.19 -44.20
C MET A 1 44.23 56.33 -43.05
N THR A 2 45.20 55.41 -43.18
CA THR A 2 46.08 54.99 -44.30
C THR A 2 46.30 53.47 -44.23
N SER A 3 46.56 52.82 -45.38
CA SER A 3 46.88 51.37 -45.55
C SER A 3 48.31 51.01 -45.03
N PRO A 4 48.85 49.77 -45.16
CA PRO A 4 48.32 48.47 -45.66
C PRO A 4 48.48 47.31 -44.60
N ARG A 5 48.12 46.03 -44.80
CA ARG A 5 48.67 45.05 -45.78
C ARG A 5 47.90 43.70 -45.77
N ASN A 6 47.83 43.04 -46.92
CA ASN A 6 47.37 41.65 -47.15
C ASN A 6 48.36 40.63 -46.53
N GLY A 7 48.14 39.31 -46.39
CA GLY A 7 47.07 38.36 -46.81
C GLY A 7 47.65 36.92 -46.78
N ASP A 8 46.81 35.87 -46.71
CA ASP A 8 47.23 34.46 -46.46
C ASP A 8 48.12 33.84 -47.57
N PRO A 9 48.74 32.66 -47.28
CA PRO A 9 48.25 31.44 -47.94
C PRO A 9 48.31 30.12 -47.13
N LEU A 10 47.63 29.09 -47.65
CA LEU A 10 47.55 27.70 -47.18
C LEU A 10 48.66 26.79 -47.76
N GLN A 11 49.22 25.84 -46.98
CA GLN A 11 49.43 24.42 -47.38
C GLN A 11 49.94 23.49 -46.24
N GLN A 12 49.67 22.17 -46.42
CA GLN A 12 49.92 20.97 -45.57
C GLN A 12 51.40 20.45 -45.66
N PRO A 13 51.89 19.36 -44.96
CA PRO A 13 51.19 18.12 -44.48
C PRO A 13 51.67 17.42 -43.16
N GLU A 14 50.98 16.31 -42.81
CA GLU A 14 51.35 15.00 -42.15
C GLU A 14 52.49 14.92 -41.07
N ASP A 15 52.50 14.04 -40.04
CA ASP A 15 51.81 12.74 -39.83
C ASP A 15 51.77 12.27 -38.33
N LEU A 16 50.86 11.32 -38.03
CA LEU A 16 50.78 10.29 -36.95
C LEU A 16 51.18 10.49 -35.44
N SER A 17 50.26 9.99 -34.59
CA SER A 17 50.42 9.26 -33.29
C SER A 17 50.49 9.99 -31.93
N SER A 18 49.53 9.68 -31.03
CA SER A 18 49.76 8.96 -29.75
C SER A 18 48.49 8.89 -28.87
N ILE A 19 48.34 7.77 -28.15
CA ILE A 19 47.21 7.46 -27.25
C ILE A 19 47.63 7.70 -25.79
N PRO A 20 46.84 8.36 -24.93
CA PRO A 20 47.03 8.30 -23.48
C PRO A 20 46.42 7.01 -22.91
N ASN A 21 47.26 6.15 -22.32
CA ASN A 21 46.83 4.90 -21.69
C ASN A 21 46.12 5.13 -20.35
N LEU A 22 45.14 4.28 -20.02
CA LEU A 22 44.63 4.16 -18.64
C LEU A 22 45.55 3.26 -17.80
N ASP A 23 45.94 3.74 -16.63
CA ASP A 23 46.62 2.93 -15.61
C ASP A 23 45.65 1.94 -14.95
N VAL A 24 45.93 0.64 -15.11
CA VAL A 24 45.22 -0.44 -14.42
C VAL A 24 46.12 -0.97 -13.30
N TYR A 25 45.72 -0.70 -12.04
CA TYR A 25 46.38 -1.26 -10.87
C TYR A 25 46.33 -2.79 -10.89
N LYS A 26 47.50 -3.43 -10.96
CA LYS A 26 47.65 -4.89 -11.03
C LYS A 26 48.54 -5.37 -9.87
N THR A 27 47.92 -5.77 -8.77
CA THR A 27 48.64 -6.27 -7.59
C THR A 27 49.30 -7.61 -7.89
N ARG A 28 50.60 -7.74 -7.62
CA ARG A 28 51.41 -8.93 -7.92
C ARG A 28 52.40 -9.22 -6.80
N LEU A 29 52.25 -10.37 -6.15
CA LEU A 29 53.22 -11.02 -5.27
C LEU A 29 52.93 -12.54 -5.33
N SER A 30 53.87 -13.46 -5.17
CA SER A 30 55.31 -13.48 -5.45
C SER A 30 55.69 -14.96 -5.55
N ALA A 31 56.65 -15.36 -6.37
CA ALA A 31 57.01 -16.76 -6.56
C ALA A 31 58.50 -17.01 -6.32
N ARG A 32 58.78 -18.02 -5.49
CA ARG A 32 60.01 -18.82 -5.32
C ARG A 32 59.79 -19.71 -4.09
N ASP A 33 60.37 -20.89 -3.93
CA ASP A 33 61.00 -21.90 -4.78
C ASP A 33 61.34 -22.98 -3.73
N GLU A 34 60.82 -24.21 -3.84
CA GLU A 34 61.46 -25.45 -3.36
C GLU A 34 60.54 -26.67 -3.62
N SER A 35 61.15 -27.85 -3.77
CA SER A 35 60.55 -29.11 -4.24
C SER A 35 61.43 -30.27 -3.74
N PRO A 36 61.06 -31.56 -3.92
CA PRO A 36 59.74 -32.22 -3.86
C PRO A 36 59.79 -33.43 -2.88
N GLU A 37 58.68 -34.19 -2.68
CA GLU A 37 58.77 -35.68 -2.56
C GLU A 37 57.41 -36.43 -2.61
N THR A 38 57.37 -37.43 -3.50
CA THR A 38 56.63 -38.72 -3.49
C THR A 38 55.19 -38.90 -2.96
N SER A 39 54.33 -39.34 -3.91
CA SER A 39 53.43 -40.53 -3.84
C SER A 39 52.06 -40.43 -3.14
N SER A 40 50.99 -41.14 -3.54
CA SER A 40 50.62 -41.86 -4.79
C SER A 40 49.16 -42.37 -4.70
N ALA A 41 48.42 -42.50 -5.82
CA ALA A 41 47.09 -43.13 -5.97
C ALA A 41 45.88 -42.41 -5.29
N SER A 42 44.63 -42.42 -5.82
CA SER A 42 44.07 -42.95 -7.08
C SER A 42 42.69 -42.32 -7.40
N LEU A 43 42.38 -42.13 -8.69
CA LEU A 43 41.02 -41.86 -9.25
C LEU A 43 40.44 -43.13 -9.90
N PRO A 44 39.10 -43.25 -10.05
CA PRO A 44 38.42 -42.94 -11.35
C PRO A 44 37.07 -42.19 -11.14
N ILE A 45 36.53 -41.29 -11.98
CA ILE A 45 36.32 -41.15 -13.44
C ILE A 45 35.28 -42.12 -14.07
N ARG A 46 34.07 -41.60 -14.36
CA ARG A 46 33.26 -41.65 -15.63
C ARG A 46 31.82 -41.14 -15.37
N THR A 47 31.32 -40.03 -15.91
CA THR A 47 30.85 -39.71 -17.29
C THR A 47 29.61 -40.48 -17.79
N SER A 48 28.47 -39.80 -17.98
CA SER A 48 27.55 -39.97 -19.15
C SER A 48 26.44 -38.89 -19.21
N SER A 49 25.84 -38.76 -20.40
CA SER A 49 24.98 -37.67 -20.92
C SER A 49 23.45 -37.83 -20.71
N PRO A 50 22.62 -36.79 -20.98
CA PRO A 50 21.16 -36.87 -20.84
C PRO A 50 20.43 -37.39 -22.11
N PRO A 51 19.16 -37.85 -22.00
CA PRO A 51 18.31 -38.21 -23.15
C PRO A 51 17.21 -37.17 -23.46
N THR A 52 16.61 -37.32 -24.65
CA THR A 52 15.77 -36.35 -25.37
C THR A 52 14.25 -36.68 -25.38
N GLN A 53 13.47 -35.78 -25.99
CA GLN A 53 12.01 -35.80 -26.14
C GLN A 53 11.41 -37.05 -26.81
N GLY A 54 10.11 -37.30 -26.55
CA GLY A 54 9.27 -38.20 -27.34
C GLY A 54 7.77 -38.03 -27.05
N SER A 55 7.01 -37.52 -28.02
CA SER A 55 5.55 -37.31 -27.92
C SER A 55 4.74 -38.54 -28.34
N ARG A 56 3.57 -38.79 -27.73
CA ARG A 56 2.40 -39.43 -28.38
C ARG A 56 1.12 -39.33 -27.54
N SER A 57 -0.03 -39.52 -28.20
CA SER A 57 -1.38 -39.25 -27.72
C SER A 57 -2.21 -40.53 -27.51
N SER A 58 -3.41 -40.34 -26.95
CA SER A 58 -4.69 -41.07 -27.19
C SER A 58 -5.20 -42.12 -26.16
N THR A 59 -6.22 -41.68 -25.39
CA THR A 59 -7.59 -42.26 -25.27
C THR A 59 -7.88 -43.66 -24.68
N LEU A 60 -8.85 -43.63 -23.74
CA LEU A 60 -9.96 -44.59 -23.46
C LEU A 60 -9.76 -45.84 -22.57
N SER A 61 -10.44 -45.77 -21.40
CA SER A 61 -11.48 -46.70 -20.90
C SER A 61 -11.29 -48.23 -20.88
N GLY A 62 -11.48 -48.83 -19.69
CA GLY A 62 -11.75 -50.27 -19.53
C GLY A 62 -12.07 -50.66 -18.08
N VAL A 63 -13.20 -51.35 -17.86
CA VAL A 63 -13.74 -51.74 -16.53
C VAL A 63 -13.46 -53.22 -16.23
N LEU A 64 -13.48 -53.59 -14.94
CA LEU A 64 -13.73 -54.91 -14.29
C LEU A 64 -12.57 -55.35 -13.37
N SER A 65 -12.74 -56.08 -12.25
CA SER A 65 -13.80 -56.26 -11.23
C SER A 65 -13.56 -57.58 -10.47
N ARG A 66 -13.69 -57.55 -9.12
CA ARG A 66 -13.83 -58.72 -8.20
C ARG A 66 -12.52 -59.54 -7.95
N SER A 67 -12.34 -60.23 -6.80
CA SER A 67 -13.28 -60.60 -5.74
C SER A 67 -12.68 -60.66 -4.30
N SER A 68 -13.53 -60.42 -3.28
CA SER A 68 -13.71 -61.16 -2.00
C SER A 68 -12.53 -61.87 -1.29
N SER A 69 -12.37 -61.91 0.05
CA SER A 69 -13.09 -61.37 1.23
C SER A 69 -12.21 -61.71 2.49
N SER A 70 -12.56 -61.62 3.78
CA SER A 70 -13.79 -61.34 4.56
C SER A 70 -13.45 -60.82 5.98
N ASN A 71 -14.49 -60.58 6.82
CA ASN A 71 -14.54 -60.58 8.30
C ASN A 71 -13.45 -59.83 9.12
N GLY A 72 -13.75 -58.80 9.91
CA GLY A 72 -15.01 -58.07 10.10
C GLY A 72 -15.17 -57.45 11.50
N LYS A 73 -15.57 -56.17 11.57
CA LYS A 73 -16.47 -55.59 12.58
C LYS A 73 -16.85 -54.16 12.16
N LEU A 74 -18.09 -53.78 12.44
CA LEU A 74 -18.75 -52.61 11.83
C LEU A 74 -18.62 -51.36 12.71
N SER A 75 -18.41 -50.20 12.07
CA SER A 75 -19.00 -48.94 12.51
C SER A 75 -19.32 -48.08 11.28
N LEU A 76 -20.53 -47.55 11.22
CA LEU A 76 -21.08 -46.85 10.05
C LEU A 76 -20.84 -45.35 10.16
N SER A 77 -20.07 -44.79 9.23
CA SER A 77 -20.18 -43.38 8.83
C SER A 77 -19.71 -43.18 7.39
N LEU A 78 -20.51 -42.46 6.60
CA LEU A 78 -20.36 -42.32 5.15
C LEU A 78 -19.27 -41.28 4.79
N ALA A 79 -18.13 -41.73 4.28
CA ALA A 79 -17.09 -40.83 3.78
C ALA A 79 -17.41 -40.35 2.36
N ARG A 80 -17.92 -39.12 2.22
CA ARG A 80 -17.80 -38.35 0.97
C ARG A 80 -16.40 -37.76 0.91
N PHE A 81 -15.66 -38.05 -0.15
CA PHE A 81 -14.40 -37.38 -0.44
C PHE A 81 -14.67 -35.92 -0.84
N GLY A 82 -14.29 -34.99 0.04
CA GLY A 82 -14.16 -33.56 -0.25
C GLY A 82 -12.78 -33.11 0.21
N GLY A 83 -12.12 -32.25 -0.57
CA GLY A 83 -10.74 -31.81 -0.27
C GLY A 83 -10.67 -31.07 1.06
N LEU A 84 -9.93 -31.62 2.02
CA LEU A 84 -9.66 -30.95 3.30
C LEU A 84 -8.72 -29.76 3.07
N GLN A 85 -9.28 -28.56 3.01
CA GLN A 85 -8.52 -27.40 3.49
C GLN A 85 -8.27 -27.56 5.00
N VAL A 86 -7.12 -27.06 5.45
CA VAL A 86 -6.70 -27.13 6.85
C VAL A 86 -7.49 -26.09 7.64
N ASN A 87 -8.64 -26.49 8.18
CA ASN A 87 -9.42 -25.64 9.08
C ASN A 87 -8.58 -25.27 10.31
N SER A 88 -8.32 -23.98 10.48
CA SER A 88 -7.64 -23.41 11.63
C SER A 88 -8.60 -23.35 12.83
N PRO A 89 -8.15 -23.49 14.09
CA PRO A 89 -9.01 -23.46 15.29
C PRO A 89 -9.39 -22.03 15.70
N LEU A 90 -9.68 -21.18 14.71
CA LEU A 90 -10.21 -19.83 14.88
C LEU A 90 -11.68 -19.87 14.49
N GLY A 91 -12.55 -19.23 15.27
CA GLY A 91 -13.95 -19.06 14.87
C GLY A 91 -14.02 -18.34 13.51
N ASN A 92 -15.02 -18.69 12.69
CA ASN A 92 -15.15 -18.23 11.30
C ASN A 92 -14.76 -16.75 11.17
N PRO A 93 -13.68 -16.41 10.43
CA PRO A 93 -13.46 -15.02 10.06
C PRO A 93 -14.65 -14.58 9.20
N SER A 94 -15.15 -13.37 9.42
CA SER A 94 -16.02 -12.74 8.43
C SER A 94 -15.21 -12.42 7.17
N ASP A 95 -15.83 -12.53 6.00
CA ASP A 95 -15.14 -12.38 4.72
C ASP A 95 -14.37 -11.04 4.60
N GLY A 96 -14.92 -9.97 5.21
CA GLY A 96 -14.26 -8.65 5.27
C GLY A 96 -12.93 -8.58 6.05
N TYR A 97 -12.58 -9.58 6.89
CA TYR A 97 -11.23 -9.66 7.47
C TYR A 97 -10.20 -10.13 6.46
N ASP A 98 -10.51 -11.19 5.69
CA ASP A 98 -9.54 -11.74 4.74
C ASP A 98 -9.24 -10.72 3.64
N ASP A 99 -10.24 -9.90 3.29
CA ASP A 99 -10.08 -8.75 2.40
C ASP A 99 -9.18 -7.64 2.99
N THR A 100 -9.42 -7.18 4.23
CA THR A 100 -8.54 -6.18 4.87
C THR A 100 -7.10 -6.69 5.02
N ARG A 101 -6.93 -7.98 5.31
CA ARG A 101 -5.63 -8.66 5.34
C ARG A 101 -5.00 -8.70 3.94
N SER A 102 -5.76 -9.04 2.90
CA SER A 102 -5.33 -9.07 1.51
C SER A 102 -4.83 -7.69 1.04
N LEU A 103 -5.61 -6.63 1.30
CA LEU A 103 -5.26 -5.23 1.05
C LEU A 103 -3.92 -4.87 1.69
N ILE A 104 -3.74 -5.16 2.98
CA ILE A 104 -2.46 -4.93 3.68
C ILE A 104 -1.31 -5.69 2.99
N VAL A 105 -1.50 -6.97 2.64
CA VAL A 105 -0.44 -7.77 2.01
C VAL A 105 -0.10 -7.24 0.60
N ARG A 106 -1.09 -6.81 -0.19
CA ARG A 106 -0.91 -6.30 -1.55
C ARG A 106 -0.26 -4.90 -1.56
N ALA A 107 -0.48 -4.08 -0.54
CA ALA A 107 0.19 -2.77 -0.39
C ALA A 107 1.72 -2.86 -0.37
N PHE A 108 2.26 -3.95 0.18
CA PHE A 108 3.71 -4.23 0.27
C PHE A 108 4.22 -5.17 -0.83
N SER A 109 3.53 -5.23 -1.98
CA SER A 109 4.01 -5.98 -3.15
C SER A 109 5.35 -5.44 -3.69
N PRO A 110 6.17 -6.27 -4.37
CA PRO A 110 7.45 -5.82 -4.91
C PRO A 110 7.27 -4.68 -5.94
N THR A 111 8.11 -3.64 -5.82
CA THR A 111 8.13 -2.52 -6.78
C THR A 111 9.06 -2.82 -7.94
N VAL A 112 8.61 -2.59 -9.18
CA VAL A 112 9.38 -2.75 -10.42
C VAL A 112 9.42 -1.42 -11.15
N ALA A 113 10.63 -0.88 -11.36
CA ALA A 113 10.82 0.34 -12.11
C ALA A 113 10.62 0.10 -13.62
N VAL A 114 10.12 1.09 -14.35
CA VAL A 114 9.96 1.03 -15.81
C VAL A 114 10.76 2.13 -16.47
N TYR A 115 11.58 1.74 -17.46
CA TYR A 115 12.37 2.62 -18.31
C TYR A 115 12.03 2.30 -19.77
N ALA A 116 11.08 3.05 -20.32
CA ALA A 116 10.77 2.99 -21.74
C ALA A 116 11.71 3.93 -22.53
N ALA A 117 12.01 3.55 -23.76
CA ALA A 117 12.48 4.48 -24.78
C ALA A 117 11.29 5.32 -25.27
N GLN A 118 11.56 6.56 -25.69
CA GLN A 118 10.54 7.52 -26.15
C GLN A 118 9.58 6.92 -27.18
N GLU A 119 10.07 6.14 -28.14
CA GLU A 119 9.28 5.45 -29.18
C GLU A 119 8.21 4.50 -28.61
N VAL A 120 8.46 3.91 -27.43
CA VAL A 120 7.53 3.01 -26.72
C VAL A 120 6.50 3.80 -25.92
N ASP A 121 6.90 4.91 -25.30
CA ASP A 121 5.97 5.83 -24.64
C ASP A 121 5.03 6.49 -25.67
N GLU A 122 5.55 6.87 -26.84
CA GLU A 122 4.75 7.35 -27.98
C GLU A 122 3.73 6.31 -28.47
N LEU A 123 4.05 5.00 -28.43
CA LEU A 123 3.08 3.94 -28.72
C LEU A 123 1.95 3.88 -27.68
N ALA A 124 2.26 4.07 -26.39
CA ALA A 124 1.24 4.14 -25.33
C ALA A 124 0.39 5.41 -25.43
N VAL A 125 0.99 6.56 -25.76
CA VAL A 125 0.28 7.82 -26.01
C VAL A 125 -0.68 7.71 -27.20
N ARG A 126 -0.29 7.00 -28.28
CA ARG A 126 -1.19 6.68 -29.41
C ARG A 126 -2.42 5.85 -29.00
N LYS A 127 -2.37 5.13 -27.88
CA LYS A 127 -3.53 4.41 -27.28
C LYS A 127 -4.34 5.26 -26.30
N GLY A 128 -4.03 6.55 -26.13
CA GLY A 128 -4.73 7.47 -25.24
C GLY A 128 -4.17 7.56 -23.81
N LEU A 129 -3.01 6.95 -23.53
CA LEU A 129 -2.40 6.94 -22.19
C LEU A 129 -1.38 8.06 -22.04
N LYS A 130 -1.60 8.97 -21.08
CA LYS A 130 -0.83 10.22 -20.96
C LYS A 130 0.57 10.00 -20.37
N HIS A 131 0.73 9.02 -19.49
CA HIS A 131 1.95 8.76 -18.72
C HIS A 131 2.81 7.62 -19.33
N GLY A 132 2.65 7.38 -20.63
CA GLY A 132 3.48 6.47 -21.40
C GLY A 132 3.28 4.99 -21.05
N PHE A 133 4.31 4.19 -21.28
CA PHE A 133 4.26 2.73 -21.18
C PHE A 133 4.01 2.22 -19.75
N VAL A 134 4.32 3.02 -18.73
CA VAL A 134 4.08 2.65 -17.32
C VAL A 134 2.59 2.54 -17.04
N GLU A 135 1.79 3.46 -17.56
CA GLU A 135 0.33 3.47 -17.41
C GLU A 135 -0.32 2.24 -18.07
N LEU A 136 0.22 1.80 -19.22
CA LEU A 136 -0.24 0.59 -19.92
C LEU A 136 0.04 -0.70 -19.14
N VAL A 137 1.18 -0.79 -18.46
CA VAL A 137 1.61 -2.03 -17.77
C VAL A 137 1.10 -2.09 -16.32
N ARG A 138 0.90 -0.94 -15.66
CA ARG A 138 0.56 -0.82 -14.23
C ARG A 138 -0.62 -1.71 -13.79
N PRO A 139 -1.80 -1.68 -14.44
CA PRO A 139 -2.97 -2.45 -13.97
C PRO A 139 -2.74 -3.97 -13.99
N PHE A 140 -1.96 -4.46 -14.95
CA PHE A 140 -1.66 -5.89 -15.10
C PHE A 140 -0.71 -6.43 -14.01
N GLY A 141 -0.03 -5.54 -13.28
CA GLY A 141 0.83 -5.91 -12.13
C GLY A 141 0.06 -6.20 -10.85
N GLU A 142 -1.06 -5.53 -10.63
CA GLU A 142 -1.73 -5.47 -9.32
C GLU A 142 -2.31 -6.82 -8.87
N LYS A 143 -2.64 -7.69 -9.84
CA LYS A 143 -3.06 -9.08 -9.62
C LYS A 143 -2.57 -9.96 -10.77
N ILE A 144 -1.52 -10.74 -10.51
CA ILE A 144 -0.91 -11.63 -11.50
C ILE A 144 -1.90 -12.76 -11.87
N PRO A 145 -2.11 -13.05 -13.18
CA PRO A 145 -3.04 -14.10 -13.58
C PRO A 145 -2.55 -15.51 -13.20
N GLY A 146 -3.38 -16.21 -12.43
CA GLY A 146 -3.12 -17.58 -11.96
C GLY A 146 -2.09 -17.65 -10.83
N LYS A 147 -1.82 -18.88 -10.37
CA LYS A 147 -1.03 -19.11 -9.16
C LYS A 147 0.45 -18.75 -9.36
N VAL A 148 1.01 -17.92 -8.47
CA VAL A 148 2.45 -17.64 -8.37
C VAL A 148 3.04 -18.52 -7.27
N VAL A 149 4.08 -19.30 -7.58
CA VAL A 149 4.74 -20.18 -6.62
C VAL A 149 5.99 -19.49 -6.08
N VAL A 150 6.08 -19.40 -4.76
CA VAL A 150 7.18 -18.78 -4.00
C VAL A 150 7.76 -19.80 -3.04
N ARG A 151 9.09 -19.92 -2.97
CA ARG A 151 9.80 -20.75 -1.99
C ARG A 151 10.12 -19.96 -0.74
N ASP A 152 9.76 -20.49 0.41
CA ASP A 152 10.17 -19.92 1.69
C ASP A 152 11.64 -20.24 2.04
N SER A 153 12.16 -19.59 3.08
CA SER A 153 13.55 -19.76 3.53
C SER A 153 13.90 -21.17 4.04
N THR A 154 12.92 -22.05 4.18
CA THR A 154 13.12 -23.48 4.48
C THR A 154 13.06 -24.37 3.23
N GLY A 155 12.90 -23.77 2.05
CA GLY A 155 12.79 -24.46 0.76
C GLY A 155 11.38 -24.98 0.45
N ALA A 156 10.37 -24.65 1.27
CA ALA A 156 9.01 -25.10 1.03
C ALA A 156 8.28 -24.15 0.06
N SER A 157 7.78 -24.72 -1.04
CA SER A 157 7.02 -23.98 -2.05
C SER A 157 5.58 -23.72 -1.58
N ARG A 158 5.11 -22.48 -1.75
CA ARG A 158 3.73 -22.04 -1.50
C ARG A 158 3.19 -21.34 -2.73
N SER A 159 1.94 -21.61 -3.09
CA SER A 159 1.25 -20.96 -4.21
C SER A 159 0.32 -19.86 -3.70
N TRP A 160 0.38 -18.68 -4.30
CA TRP A 160 -0.48 -17.53 -4.00
C TRP A 160 -1.32 -17.17 -5.24
N ASP A 161 -2.59 -16.85 -5.02
CA ASP A 161 -3.58 -16.57 -6.08
C ASP A 161 -3.86 -15.06 -6.25
N ASP A 162 -3.32 -14.28 -5.32
CA ASP A 162 -3.51 -12.85 -5.09
C ASP A 162 -2.16 -12.09 -5.08
N PHE A 163 -1.12 -12.67 -5.66
CA PHE A 163 0.20 -12.04 -5.76
C PHE A 163 0.16 -10.89 -6.78
N GLY A 164 0.85 -9.78 -6.48
CA GLY A 164 0.94 -8.61 -7.34
C GLY A 164 2.36 -8.04 -7.36
N VAL A 165 2.60 -7.05 -8.23
CA VAL A 165 3.79 -6.19 -8.31
C VAL A 165 3.36 -4.78 -8.67
N HIS A 166 4.07 -3.77 -8.17
CA HIS A 166 3.76 -2.36 -8.41
C HIS A 166 4.69 -1.77 -9.47
N PHE A 167 4.14 -1.17 -10.53
CA PHE A 167 4.91 -0.54 -11.61
C PHE A 167 4.91 1.00 -11.52
N THR A 168 6.10 1.59 -11.62
CA THR A 168 6.33 3.04 -11.48
C THR A 168 7.56 3.48 -12.28
N THR A 169 7.68 4.77 -12.61
CA THR A 169 8.91 5.34 -13.19
C THR A 169 9.97 5.54 -12.10
N LEU A 170 11.25 5.55 -12.47
CA LEU A 170 12.29 5.92 -11.49
C LEU A 170 12.19 7.39 -11.07
N ASP A 171 11.81 8.26 -12.00
CA ASP A 171 11.74 9.69 -11.76
C ASP A 171 10.73 9.96 -10.60
N GLN A 172 9.54 9.33 -10.63
CA GLN A 172 8.57 9.32 -9.50
C GLN A 172 9.14 8.78 -8.18
N LEU A 173 9.94 7.70 -8.23
CA LEU A 173 10.56 7.11 -7.03
C LEU A 173 11.59 8.01 -6.36
N THR A 174 12.17 8.97 -7.08
CA THR A 174 13.35 9.75 -6.64
C THR A 174 13.07 11.22 -6.39
N GLU A 175 12.14 11.85 -7.12
CA GLU A 175 11.81 13.28 -6.96
C GLU A 175 11.15 13.58 -5.59
N ASP A 176 10.18 12.76 -5.17
CA ASP A 176 9.42 12.91 -3.92
C ASP A 176 10.26 12.68 -2.64
N GLY A 177 11.47 12.11 -2.74
CA GLY A 177 12.31 11.76 -1.59
C GLY A 177 13.01 12.95 -0.91
N SER A 178 12.82 14.18 -1.40
CA SER A 178 13.65 15.34 -1.06
C SER A 178 13.01 16.35 -0.09
N SER A 179 11.74 16.22 0.28
CA SER A 179 11.09 17.17 1.20
C SER A 179 10.16 16.53 2.24
N SER A 180 10.31 16.93 3.50
CA SER A 180 9.36 16.62 4.60
C SER A 180 7.98 17.27 4.37
N ALA A 181 7.89 18.28 3.50
CA ALA A 181 6.64 18.90 3.09
C ALA A 181 5.74 17.94 2.29
N ALA A 182 6.32 17.03 1.51
CA ALA A 182 5.55 16.03 0.74
C ALA A 182 4.79 15.04 1.64
N GLU A 183 5.37 14.65 2.79
CA GLU A 183 4.73 13.72 3.75
C GLU A 183 3.50 14.36 4.44
N VAL A 184 3.54 15.67 4.73
CA VAL A 184 2.38 16.40 5.29
C VAL A 184 1.30 16.61 4.22
N ASN A 185 1.70 17.01 3.02
CA ASN A 185 0.81 17.14 1.87
C ASN A 185 0.08 15.81 1.56
N HIS A 186 0.71 14.64 1.75
CA HIS A 186 0.05 13.35 1.53
C HIS A 186 -1.19 13.13 2.42
N LEU A 187 -1.15 13.49 3.70
CA LEU A 187 -2.32 13.35 4.59
C LEU A 187 -3.41 14.39 4.26
N GLU A 188 -3.03 15.62 3.91
CA GLU A 188 -3.98 16.64 3.46
C GLU A 188 -4.66 16.23 2.14
N LYS A 189 -3.92 15.64 1.19
CA LYS A 189 -4.44 15.11 -0.08
C LYS A 189 -5.28 13.85 0.09
N LEU A 190 -4.97 13.00 1.06
CA LEU A 190 -5.82 11.88 1.44
C LEU A 190 -7.19 12.38 1.94
N GLU A 191 -7.21 13.44 2.74
CA GLU A 191 -8.46 14.04 3.21
C GLU A 191 -9.23 14.75 2.08
N GLU A 192 -8.57 15.56 1.22
CA GLU A 192 -9.18 16.20 0.03
C GLU A 192 -9.85 15.15 -0.90
N LEU A 193 -9.18 14.01 -1.09
CA LEU A 193 -9.72 12.89 -1.86
C LEU A 193 -10.98 12.31 -1.20
N MET A 194 -10.94 12.09 0.12
CA MET A 194 -12.09 11.57 0.85
C MET A 194 -13.27 12.54 0.83
N GLU A 195 -13.02 13.86 0.90
CA GLU A 195 -14.04 14.89 0.73
C GLU A 195 -14.70 14.83 -0.65
N GLN A 196 -13.93 14.66 -1.74
CA GLN A 196 -14.47 14.50 -3.10
C GLN A 196 -15.37 13.27 -3.22
N TYR A 197 -14.91 12.08 -2.81
CA TYR A 197 -15.74 10.87 -2.80
C TYR A 197 -17.00 11.03 -1.93
N ILE A 198 -16.94 11.80 -0.85
CA ILE A 198 -18.10 12.09 0.01
C ILE A 198 -19.08 13.06 -0.66
N GLY A 199 -18.58 14.06 -1.38
CA GLY A 199 -19.36 15.09 -2.06
C GLY A 199 -20.08 14.60 -3.31
N ASP A 200 -19.42 13.79 -4.15
CA ASP A 200 -19.93 13.32 -5.45
C ASP A 200 -21.02 12.23 -5.34
N GLY A 201 -21.52 11.95 -4.12
CA GLY A 201 -22.65 11.06 -3.92
C GLY A 201 -22.33 9.57 -4.13
N TYR A 202 -21.34 9.05 -3.39
CA TYR A 202 -20.91 7.64 -3.32
C TYR A 202 -22.00 6.55 -3.10
N TYR A 203 -23.29 6.90 -3.05
CA TYR A 203 -24.41 6.00 -2.74
C TYR A 203 -25.46 5.92 -3.87
N ASP A 204 -25.11 5.22 -4.95
CA ASP A 204 -26.13 4.59 -5.81
C ASP A 204 -25.77 3.15 -6.26
N THR A 205 -24.58 2.64 -5.91
CA THR A 205 -24.10 1.31 -6.36
C THR A 205 -23.40 0.45 -5.30
N ALA A 206 -23.05 0.99 -4.13
CA ALA A 206 -22.39 0.23 -3.07
C ALA A 206 -23.41 -0.42 -2.13
N ASP A 207 -23.45 -1.76 -2.11
CA ASP A 207 -24.22 -2.52 -1.13
C ASP A 207 -23.88 -2.06 0.31
N THR A 208 -24.90 -1.87 1.14
CA THR A 208 -24.69 -1.47 2.54
C THR A 208 -23.88 -2.54 3.28
N PRO A 209 -22.73 -2.20 3.90
CA PRO A 209 -21.85 -3.18 4.50
C PRO A 209 -22.56 -3.94 5.63
N GLY A 210 -22.38 -5.26 5.64
CA GLY A 210 -22.96 -6.15 6.62
C GLY A 210 -22.45 -5.92 8.04
N ARG A 211 -23.13 -6.53 9.01
CA ARG A 211 -22.90 -6.30 10.44
C ARG A 211 -21.46 -6.62 10.86
N GLY A 212 -20.68 -5.58 11.17
CA GLY A 212 -19.28 -5.71 11.59
C GLY A 212 -18.26 -5.86 10.46
N GLU A 213 -18.70 -5.74 9.20
CA GLU A 213 -17.83 -5.65 8.03
C GLU A 213 -17.06 -4.32 8.01
N VAL A 214 -16.12 -4.21 7.07
CA VAL A 214 -15.28 -3.03 6.91
C VAL A 214 -15.90 -2.17 5.83
N SER A 215 -16.32 -0.96 6.18
CA SER A 215 -16.84 0.03 5.22
C SER A 215 -15.87 0.20 4.05
N GLU A 216 -16.38 0.16 2.82
CA GLU A 216 -15.57 0.37 1.60
C GLU A 216 -14.83 1.72 1.63
N LEU A 217 -15.44 2.75 2.23
CA LEU A 217 -14.79 4.04 2.42
C LEU A 217 -13.57 3.95 3.35
N TYR A 218 -13.60 3.09 4.38
CA TYR A 218 -12.42 2.82 5.21
C TYR A 218 -11.37 1.99 4.45
N LYS A 219 -11.78 1.04 3.59
CA LYS A 219 -10.84 0.28 2.75
C LYS A 219 -10.12 1.22 1.76
N LEU A 220 -10.85 2.14 1.15
CA LEU A 220 -10.30 3.17 0.27
C LEU A 220 -9.35 4.12 1.02
N PHE A 221 -9.76 4.60 2.21
CA PHE A 221 -8.88 5.40 3.09
C PHE A 221 -7.58 4.65 3.42
N LEU A 222 -7.68 3.37 3.82
CA LEU A 222 -6.53 2.54 4.17
C LEU A 222 -5.64 2.22 2.96
N SER A 223 -6.20 1.90 1.79
CA SER A 223 -5.40 1.63 0.59
C SER A 223 -4.66 2.88 0.12
N ARG A 224 -5.33 4.04 0.11
CA ARG A 224 -4.74 5.33 -0.29
C ARG A 224 -3.65 5.80 0.69
N LEU A 225 -3.82 5.59 2.01
CA LEU A 225 -2.75 5.81 3.02
C LEU A 225 -1.51 4.92 2.80
N LEU A 226 -1.70 3.71 2.25
CA LEU A 226 -0.60 2.78 1.98
C LEU A 226 0.06 3.01 0.60
N CYS A 227 -0.49 3.88 -0.23
CA CYS A 227 0.07 4.29 -1.52
C CYS A 227 1.18 5.34 -1.38
N SER A 228 2.32 4.96 -0.77
CA SER A 228 3.52 5.81 -0.76
C SER A 228 4.24 5.79 -2.12
N ARG A 229 4.63 6.96 -2.62
CA ARG A 229 5.39 7.09 -3.89
C ARG A 229 6.90 7.02 -3.72
N SER A 230 7.46 7.67 -2.71
CA SER A 230 8.90 7.92 -2.62
C SER A 230 9.71 6.72 -2.13
N MET A 231 10.93 6.59 -2.64
CA MET A 231 11.95 5.75 -2.00
C MET A 231 12.42 6.41 -0.71
N SER A 232 12.40 5.66 0.38
CA SER A 232 12.94 6.10 1.67
C SER A 232 14.22 5.34 2.02
N PRO A 233 15.12 5.89 2.85
CA PRO A 233 16.33 5.19 3.27
C PRO A 233 16.09 4.08 4.31
N HIS A 234 14.96 4.11 5.00
CA HIS A 234 14.73 3.30 6.22
C HIS A 234 13.88 2.04 5.99
N GLU A 235 13.22 1.93 4.84
CA GLU A 235 12.53 0.72 4.37
C GLU A 235 12.76 0.51 2.87
N SER A 236 12.83 -0.76 2.43
CA SER A 236 13.12 -1.13 1.04
C SER A 236 11.88 -1.49 0.19
N PHE A 237 10.66 -1.21 0.66
CA PHE A 237 9.44 -1.64 -0.07
C PHE A 237 9.22 -0.95 -1.42
N ARG A 238 9.55 0.35 -1.50
CA ARG A 238 9.50 1.13 -2.74
C ARG A 238 10.83 1.12 -3.51
N HIS A 239 11.86 0.41 -3.02
CA HIS A 239 13.09 0.22 -3.78
C HIS A 239 12.83 -0.79 -4.90
N PRO A 240 13.29 -0.55 -6.13
CA PRO A 240 13.04 -1.47 -7.23
C PRO A 240 13.70 -2.83 -6.97
N VAL A 241 12.91 -3.90 -6.98
CA VAL A 241 13.44 -5.28 -6.95
C VAL A 241 13.94 -5.71 -8.32
N GLY A 242 13.39 -5.08 -9.36
CA GLY A 242 13.82 -5.16 -10.74
C GLY A 242 13.40 -3.93 -11.54
N ALA A 243 13.81 -3.91 -12.81
CA ALA A 243 13.55 -2.84 -13.76
C ALA A 243 13.24 -3.41 -15.14
N ILE A 244 12.16 -2.92 -15.75
CA ILE A 244 11.87 -3.12 -17.17
C ILE A 244 12.66 -2.08 -17.97
N ILE A 245 13.42 -2.52 -18.97
CA ILE A 245 14.07 -1.63 -19.97
C ILE A 245 13.44 -1.96 -21.33
N ALA A 246 12.56 -1.09 -21.81
CA ALA A 246 11.74 -1.32 -23.01
C ALA A 246 12.23 -0.48 -24.20
N ILE A 247 12.35 -1.11 -25.37
CA ILE A 247 12.65 -0.47 -26.66
C ILE A 247 11.66 -0.93 -27.73
N SER A 248 11.55 -0.19 -28.83
CA SER A 248 10.70 -0.53 -29.98
C SER A 248 11.46 -1.41 -31.00
N SER A 249 10.75 -2.20 -31.80
CA SER A 249 11.33 -2.80 -33.02
C SER A 249 11.71 -1.77 -34.08
N SER A 250 11.13 -0.58 -34.04
CA SER A 250 11.47 0.56 -34.90
C SER A 250 12.75 1.32 -34.49
N THR A 251 13.33 1.03 -33.31
CA THR A 251 14.55 1.68 -32.82
C THR A 251 15.74 1.40 -33.77
N LYS A 252 16.38 2.44 -34.30
CA LYS A 252 17.46 2.30 -35.32
C LYS A 252 18.73 1.60 -34.83
N GLN A 253 19.10 1.76 -33.55
CA GLN A 253 20.31 1.18 -32.95
C GLN A 253 19.97 0.52 -31.59
N PRO A 254 19.20 -0.58 -31.59
CA PRO A 254 18.52 -1.09 -30.39
C PRO A 254 19.50 -1.52 -29.28
N ILE A 255 20.62 -2.15 -29.63
CA ILE A 255 21.61 -2.62 -28.65
C ILE A 255 22.36 -1.46 -27.98
N ASP A 256 22.65 -0.40 -28.72
CA ASP A 256 23.35 0.77 -28.20
C ASP A 256 22.40 1.67 -27.40
N THR A 257 21.12 1.79 -27.81
CA THR A 257 20.06 2.38 -26.98
C THR A 257 19.90 1.63 -25.66
N LEU A 258 19.86 0.29 -25.67
CA LEU A 258 19.79 -0.52 -24.45
C LEU A 258 21.03 -0.36 -23.56
N ARG A 259 22.23 -0.23 -24.15
CA ARG A 259 23.46 0.05 -23.39
C ARG A 259 23.43 1.45 -22.76
N ASN A 260 22.91 2.45 -23.47
CA ASN A 260 22.73 3.81 -22.96
C ASN A 260 21.72 3.83 -21.80
N LEU A 261 20.53 3.21 -21.95
CA LEU A 261 19.55 3.07 -20.86
C LEU A 261 20.12 2.32 -19.65
N TYR A 262 20.94 1.28 -19.86
CA TYR A 262 21.67 0.62 -18.77
C TYR A 262 22.64 1.58 -18.06
N GLN A 263 23.42 2.37 -18.81
CA GLN A 263 24.37 3.33 -18.24
C GLN A 263 23.68 4.45 -17.47
N GLN A 264 22.58 5.00 -18.01
CA GLN A 264 21.76 6.01 -17.34
C GLN A 264 21.26 5.53 -15.97
N THR A 265 20.85 4.27 -15.88
CA THR A 265 20.31 3.66 -14.65
C THR A 265 21.37 3.11 -13.69
N ALA A 266 22.63 3.03 -14.13
CA ALA A 266 23.75 2.55 -13.31
C ALA A 266 24.62 3.69 -12.76
N GLN A 267 24.86 4.74 -13.56
CA GLN A 267 25.83 5.82 -13.25
C GLN A 267 25.40 7.20 -13.78
N GLY A 268 24.21 7.33 -14.38
CA GLY A 268 23.73 8.57 -15.00
C GLY A 268 22.78 9.39 -14.10
N PRO A 269 22.03 10.34 -14.69
CA PRO A 269 21.08 11.18 -13.94
C PRO A 269 19.90 10.38 -13.37
N ARG A 270 19.63 9.18 -13.91
CA ARG A 270 18.65 8.21 -13.43
C ARG A 270 19.30 7.10 -12.58
N ALA A 271 20.39 7.41 -11.89
CA ALA A 271 20.97 6.50 -10.90
C ALA A 271 20.13 6.52 -9.61
N LEU A 272 20.08 5.39 -8.91
CA LEU A 272 19.43 5.33 -7.60
C LEU A 272 20.18 6.19 -6.55
N PRO A 273 19.47 6.73 -5.53
CA PRO A 273 20.08 7.42 -4.41
C PRO A 273 21.15 6.59 -3.70
N THR A 274 22.12 7.24 -3.05
CA THR A 274 23.29 6.59 -2.43
C THR A 274 22.97 5.61 -1.29
N TYR A 275 21.79 5.70 -0.69
CA TYR A 275 21.29 4.75 0.32
C TYR A 275 20.62 3.52 -0.31
N ALA A 276 20.19 3.61 -1.57
CA ALA A 276 19.52 2.55 -2.28
C ALA A 276 20.52 1.66 -3.01
N ASN A 277 20.22 0.37 -3.06
CA ASN A 277 21.15 -0.63 -3.61
C ASN A 277 21.03 -0.70 -5.14
N PRO A 278 22.10 -0.42 -5.91
CA PRO A 278 22.08 -0.40 -7.39
C PRO A 278 21.97 -1.80 -8.03
N GLU A 279 22.09 -2.87 -7.23
CA GLU A 279 21.85 -4.24 -7.64
C GLU A 279 20.35 -4.61 -7.53
N TYR A 280 19.65 -4.41 -8.63
CA TYR A 280 18.31 -4.93 -8.92
C TYR A 280 18.32 -5.69 -10.26
N LEU A 281 17.33 -6.56 -10.46
CA LEU A 281 17.18 -7.31 -11.72
C LEU A 281 16.92 -6.36 -12.89
N ARG A 282 17.62 -6.48 -14.01
CA ARG A 282 17.28 -5.77 -15.25
C ARG A 282 16.64 -6.76 -16.23
N TYR A 283 15.47 -6.40 -16.74
CA TYR A 283 14.66 -7.22 -17.62
C TYR A 283 14.36 -6.44 -18.89
N TYR A 284 14.78 -6.97 -20.03
CA TYR A 284 14.75 -6.28 -21.31
C TYR A 284 13.48 -6.62 -22.08
N VAL A 285 12.79 -5.61 -22.62
CA VAL A 285 11.58 -5.81 -23.41
C VAL A 285 11.79 -5.20 -24.78
N LEU A 286 11.57 -6.01 -25.82
CA LEU A 286 11.40 -5.52 -27.17
C LEU A 286 9.90 -5.44 -27.44
N VAL A 287 9.39 -4.24 -27.66
CA VAL A 287 8.00 -3.99 -28.04
C VAL A 287 7.92 -4.03 -29.56
N HIS A 288 7.12 -4.97 -30.07
CA HIS A 288 6.87 -5.17 -31.48
C HIS A 288 5.51 -4.60 -31.88
N ASP A 289 5.53 -3.62 -32.78
CA ASP A 289 4.35 -2.98 -33.37
C ASP A 289 3.76 -3.90 -34.46
N GLU A 290 2.65 -4.59 -34.16
CA GLU A 290 2.04 -5.56 -35.09
C GLU A 290 1.48 -4.91 -36.37
N ASP A 291 1.18 -3.61 -36.33
CA ASP A 291 0.54 -2.90 -37.45
C ASP A 291 1.56 -2.32 -38.45
N HIS A 292 2.83 -2.20 -38.05
CA HIS A 292 3.86 -1.47 -38.80
C HIS A 292 5.17 -2.23 -39.01
N ASP A 293 5.59 -3.08 -38.06
CA ASP A 293 6.92 -3.71 -38.10
C ASP A 293 6.89 -5.15 -38.65
N ASP A 294 8.05 -5.61 -39.14
CA ASP A 294 8.23 -6.98 -39.62
C ASP A 294 8.61 -7.91 -38.46
N PHE A 295 7.72 -8.86 -38.14
CA PHE A 295 7.93 -9.86 -37.10
C PHE A 295 9.23 -10.66 -37.29
N SER A 296 9.63 -10.95 -38.53
CA SER A 296 10.83 -11.74 -38.83
C SER A 296 12.11 -11.00 -38.40
N LYS A 297 12.16 -9.69 -38.65
CA LYS A 297 13.26 -8.82 -38.21
C LYS A 297 13.26 -8.66 -36.70
N SER A 298 12.08 -8.44 -36.11
CA SER A 298 11.90 -8.25 -34.66
C SER A 298 12.29 -9.50 -33.88
N SER A 299 11.96 -10.70 -34.39
CA SER A 299 12.37 -11.99 -33.82
C SER A 299 13.89 -12.21 -33.92
N ALA A 300 14.51 -11.90 -35.06
CA ALA A 300 15.97 -11.97 -35.21
C ALA A 300 16.71 -10.99 -34.27
N LEU A 301 16.18 -9.78 -34.11
CA LEU A 301 16.69 -8.79 -33.15
C LEU A 301 16.55 -9.29 -31.70
N PHE A 302 15.41 -9.87 -31.36
CA PHE A 302 15.17 -10.44 -30.03
C PHE A 302 16.17 -11.56 -29.68
N ASP A 303 16.48 -12.44 -30.64
CA ASP A 303 17.52 -13.46 -30.47
C ASP A 303 18.93 -12.87 -30.34
N GLN A 304 19.21 -11.73 -30.99
CA GLN A 304 20.46 -10.99 -30.77
C GLN A 304 20.51 -10.38 -29.36
N MET A 305 19.40 -9.80 -28.87
CA MET A 305 19.29 -9.28 -27.50
C MET A 305 19.54 -10.37 -26.45
N LYS A 306 18.95 -11.56 -26.59
CA LYS A 306 19.20 -12.71 -25.68
C LYS A 306 20.68 -13.08 -25.59
N ARG A 307 21.41 -13.02 -26.71
CA ARG A 307 22.86 -13.34 -26.76
C ARG A 307 23.71 -12.28 -26.04
N HIS A 308 23.29 -11.02 -26.04
CA HIS A 308 24.03 -9.92 -25.40
C HIS A 308 23.65 -9.69 -23.93
N PHE A 309 22.38 -9.83 -23.58
CA PHE A 309 21.84 -9.43 -22.27
C PHE A 309 21.34 -10.62 -21.42
N GLY A 310 21.32 -11.83 -21.98
CA GLY A 310 20.92 -13.06 -21.28
C GLY A 310 19.44 -13.40 -21.40
N LEU A 311 18.94 -14.21 -20.47
CA LEU A 311 17.60 -14.82 -20.54
C LEU A 311 16.47 -13.93 -20.00
N HIS A 312 16.77 -12.83 -19.32
CA HIS A 312 15.78 -11.89 -18.79
C HIS A 312 15.34 -10.90 -19.90
N CYS A 313 14.76 -11.46 -20.97
CA CYS A 313 14.33 -10.75 -22.16
C CYS A 313 12.94 -11.23 -22.61
N HIS A 314 12.03 -10.33 -22.97
CA HIS A 314 10.71 -10.66 -23.55
C HIS A 314 10.44 -9.89 -24.85
N LEU A 315 9.67 -10.51 -25.76
CA LEU A 315 9.17 -9.90 -27.00
C LEU A 315 7.68 -9.62 -26.82
N LEU A 316 7.35 -8.40 -26.40
CA LEU A 316 5.98 -7.97 -26.20
C LEU A 316 5.40 -7.54 -27.54
N ARG A 317 4.34 -8.19 -28.00
CA ARG A 317 3.63 -7.83 -29.24
C ARG A 317 2.44 -6.95 -28.88
N LEU A 318 2.34 -5.76 -29.48
CA LEU A 318 1.24 -4.83 -29.31
C LEU A 318 0.84 -4.29 -30.67
N ARG A 319 -0.46 -4.09 -30.89
CA ARG A 319 -0.93 -3.20 -31.96
C ARG A 319 -0.59 -1.75 -31.62
N SER A 320 -0.56 -0.86 -32.58
CA SER A 320 -0.35 0.58 -32.36
C SER A 320 -1.48 1.47 -32.84
N ALA A 321 -2.48 0.90 -33.51
CA ALA A 321 -3.80 1.51 -33.62
C ALA A 321 -4.39 1.82 -32.23
N SER A 322 -5.12 2.94 -32.15
CA SER A 322 -6.00 3.26 -31.02
C SER A 322 -7.22 2.33 -31.06
N CYS A 323 -7.60 1.75 -29.93
CA CYS A 323 -8.81 0.96 -29.81
C CYS A 323 -9.97 1.83 -29.32
N THR A 324 -11.15 1.61 -29.89
CA THR A 324 -12.40 2.29 -29.60
C THR A 324 -13.44 1.29 -29.13
N GLN A 325 -14.45 1.74 -28.39
CA GLN A 325 -15.54 0.87 -27.91
C GLN A 325 -16.32 0.17 -29.05
N SER A 326 -16.25 0.69 -30.28
CA SER A 326 -16.87 0.11 -31.48
C SER A 326 -16.08 -1.01 -32.15
N ASP A 327 -14.85 -1.30 -31.73
CA ASP A 327 -14.04 -2.36 -32.32
C ASP A 327 -14.42 -3.74 -31.74
N ASP A 328 -14.59 -4.76 -32.58
CA ASP A 328 -15.09 -6.10 -32.19
C ASP A 328 -14.25 -6.79 -31.09
N ASP A 329 -12.94 -6.49 -31.02
CA ASP A 329 -11.98 -7.06 -30.06
C ASP A 329 -11.64 -6.10 -28.89
N ALA A 330 -12.43 -5.05 -28.67
CA ALA A 330 -12.17 -4.05 -27.63
C ALA A 330 -12.38 -4.58 -26.20
N GLU A 331 -11.41 -4.31 -25.32
CA GLU A 331 -11.51 -4.50 -23.87
C GLU A 331 -11.21 -3.16 -23.18
N GLU A 332 -11.97 -2.81 -22.14
CA GLU A 332 -11.67 -1.65 -21.30
C GLU A 332 -10.35 -1.87 -20.55
N LEU A 333 -9.44 -0.90 -20.55
CA LEU A 333 -8.21 -1.00 -19.77
C LEU A 333 -8.57 -1.00 -18.27
N PRO A 334 -8.16 -2.00 -17.48
CA PRO A 334 -8.46 -2.02 -16.05
C PRO A 334 -7.89 -0.77 -15.36
N THR A 335 -8.68 -0.16 -14.47
CA THR A 335 -8.22 0.97 -13.66
C THR A 335 -7.20 0.49 -12.61
N GLY A 336 -6.24 1.35 -12.27
CA GLY A 336 -5.27 1.05 -11.22
C GLY A 336 -5.87 1.15 -9.82
N GLU A 337 -5.82 0.07 -9.06
CA GLU A 337 -6.17 0.02 -7.64
C GLU A 337 -5.18 0.85 -6.80
N TRP A 338 -3.88 0.83 -7.13
CA TRP A 338 -2.78 1.39 -6.33
C TRP A 338 -2.34 2.78 -6.77
N LEU A 339 -3.31 3.68 -7.00
CA LEU A 339 -3.08 5.11 -7.22
C LEU A 339 -2.88 5.85 -5.89
N SER A 340 -1.95 6.80 -5.86
CA SER A 340 -1.83 7.74 -4.75
C SER A 340 -3.03 8.71 -4.68
N PRO A 341 -3.23 9.43 -3.56
CA PRO A 341 -4.30 10.42 -3.48
C PRO A 341 -4.27 11.48 -4.58
N GLU A 342 -3.09 11.98 -4.93
CA GLU A 342 -2.94 13.00 -5.96
C GLU A 342 -3.23 12.48 -7.37
N GLU A 343 -2.75 11.27 -7.73
CA GLU A 343 -3.12 10.62 -8.99
C GLU A 343 -4.63 10.43 -9.07
N GLN A 344 -5.26 9.94 -8.00
CA GLN A 344 -6.69 9.68 -8.00
C GLN A 344 -7.52 10.97 -8.12
N ILE A 345 -7.14 12.06 -7.43
CA ILE A 345 -7.77 13.38 -7.58
C ILE A 345 -7.62 13.90 -9.03
N SER A 346 -6.45 13.72 -9.63
CA SER A 346 -6.22 14.10 -11.03
C SER A 346 -7.09 13.29 -11.99
N VAL A 347 -7.15 11.97 -11.83
CA VAL A 347 -8.03 11.10 -12.60
C VAL A 347 -9.49 11.52 -12.44
N LEU A 348 -9.98 11.75 -11.21
CA LEU A 348 -11.36 12.20 -10.97
C LEU A 348 -11.69 13.50 -11.71
N LYS A 349 -10.81 14.51 -11.61
CA LYS A 349 -10.96 15.79 -12.33
C LYS A 349 -10.97 15.61 -13.85
N GLU A 350 -10.13 14.73 -14.39
CA GLU A 350 -10.14 14.40 -15.82
C GLU A 350 -11.41 13.66 -16.24
N THR A 351 -11.89 12.71 -15.43
CA THR A 351 -13.14 11.99 -15.71
C THR A 351 -14.36 12.90 -15.67
N ALA A 352 -14.43 13.86 -14.73
CA ALA A 352 -15.49 14.86 -14.69
C ALA A 352 -15.52 15.71 -15.98
N ASN A 353 -14.36 16.21 -16.42
CA ASN A 353 -14.24 16.94 -17.69
C ASN A 353 -14.64 16.10 -18.91
N LEU A 354 -14.37 14.79 -18.92
CA LEU A 354 -14.77 13.88 -20.01
C LEU A 354 -16.28 13.61 -20.01
N ILE A 355 -16.90 13.50 -18.84
CA ILE A 355 -18.35 13.35 -18.67
C ILE A 355 -19.07 14.60 -19.19
N ASP A 356 -18.60 15.81 -18.84
CA ASP A 356 -19.13 17.08 -19.38
C ASP A 356 -19.04 17.15 -20.92
N LEU A 357 -18.01 16.52 -21.50
CA LEU A 357 -17.79 16.41 -22.94
C LEU A 357 -18.51 15.20 -23.59
N ASN A 358 -19.33 14.45 -22.86
CA ASN A 358 -19.97 13.20 -23.30
C ASN A 358 -19.00 12.22 -23.99
N THR A 359 -17.74 12.21 -23.55
CA THR A 359 -16.66 11.38 -24.09
C THR A 359 -16.44 10.17 -23.18
N SER A 360 -15.96 9.05 -23.73
CA SER A 360 -15.72 7.85 -22.94
C SER A 360 -14.71 8.10 -21.82
N THR A 361 -15.08 7.67 -20.61
CA THR A 361 -14.37 7.96 -19.35
C THR A 361 -13.10 7.11 -19.18
N SER A 362 -12.99 5.98 -19.88
CA SER A 362 -11.91 5.00 -19.75
C SER A 362 -11.27 4.67 -21.11
N PRO A 363 -9.94 4.45 -21.15
CA PRO A 363 -9.25 4.05 -22.38
C PRO A 363 -9.52 2.58 -22.70
N PHE A 364 -9.68 2.27 -23.99
CA PHE A 364 -9.86 0.91 -24.50
C PHE A 364 -8.57 0.38 -25.14
N ILE A 365 -8.35 -0.92 -25.05
CA ILE A 365 -7.24 -1.64 -25.68
C ILE A 365 -7.76 -2.90 -26.38
N PHE A 366 -7.02 -3.41 -27.36
CA PHE A 366 -7.38 -4.69 -27.97
C PHE A 366 -7.17 -5.84 -26.98
N SER A 367 -8.10 -6.79 -26.96
CA SER A 367 -8.02 -8.01 -26.15
C SER A 367 -6.73 -8.81 -26.40
N SER A 368 -6.16 -8.73 -27.61
CA SER A 368 -4.84 -9.27 -27.97
C SER A 368 -3.71 -8.61 -27.19
N ASP A 369 -3.71 -7.29 -27.08
CA ASP A 369 -2.71 -6.51 -26.34
C ASP A 369 -2.84 -6.81 -24.84
N ALA A 370 -4.08 -6.85 -24.33
CA ALA A 370 -4.38 -7.22 -22.94
C ALA A 370 -3.88 -8.63 -22.60
N ALA A 371 -4.07 -9.61 -23.50
CA ALA A 371 -3.56 -10.97 -23.33
C ALA A 371 -2.03 -11.04 -23.39
N ALA A 372 -1.38 -10.25 -24.26
CA ALA A 372 0.07 -10.14 -24.34
C ALA A 372 0.65 -9.55 -23.04
N LEU A 373 0.09 -8.44 -22.55
CA LEU A 373 0.49 -7.79 -21.29
C LEU A 373 0.32 -8.71 -20.07
N ARG A 374 -0.83 -9.38 -19.94
CA ARG A 374 -1.06 -10.41 -18.89
C ARG A 374 0.00 -11.52 -18.92
N THR A 375 0.37 -11.98 -20.10
CA THR A 375 1.37 -13.05 -20.29
C THR A 375 2.77 -12.57 -19.91
N PHE A 376 3.17 -11.41 -20.43
CA PHE A 376 4.44 -10.74 -20.12
C PHE A 376 4.62 -10.50 -18.62
N VAL A 377 3.67 -9.85 -17.96
CA VAL A 377 3.76 -9.49 -16.53
C VAL A 377 3.80 -10.74 -15.65
N ARG A 378 3.07 -11.81 -16.03
CA ARG A 378 3.13 -13.11 -15.35
C ARG A 378 4.50 -13.78 -15.52
N GLU A 379 5.08 -13.77 -16.72
CA GLU A 379 6.41 -14.34 -17.00
C GLU A 379 7.50 -13.59 -16.22
N LEU A 380 7.54 -12.26 -16.35
CA LEU A 380 8.43 -11.37 -15.60
C LEU A 380 8.37 -11.68 -14.10
N THR A 381 7.17 -11.71 -13.53
CA THR A 381 6.98 -11.86 -12.08
C THR A 381 7.38 -13.25 -11.60
N ALA A 382 6.78 -14.30 -12.18
CA ALA A 382 6.94 -15.66 -11.67
C ALA A 382 8.29 -16.31 -12.02
N GLN A 383 8.87 -15.98 -13.18
CA GLN A 383 10.11 -16.62 -13.64
C GLN A 383 11.37 -15.82 -13.29
N SER A 384 11.26 -14.48 -13.18
CA SER A 384 12.45 -13.62 -12.98
C SER A 384 12.43 -12.83 -11.67
N ILE A 385 11.37 -12.08 -11.34
CA ILE A 385 11.33 -11.24 -10.13
C ILE A 385 11.35 -12.09 -8.86
N VAL A 386 10.39 -13.02 -8.71
CA VAL A 386 10.31 -13.91 -7.54
C VAL A 386 11.60 -14.73 -7.40
N TYR A 387 12.11 -15.28 -8.49
CA TYR A 387 13.34 -16.07 -8.49
C TYR A 387 14.58 -15.25 -8.08
N HIS A 388 14.74 -14.03 -8.59
CA HIS A 388 15.81 -13.12 -8.17
C HIS A 388 15.70 -12.79 -6.67
N MET A 389 14.49 -12.54 -6.16
CA MET A 389 14.27 -12.27 -4.74
C MET A 389 14.60 -13.49 -3.86
N GLU A 390 14.17 -14.70 -4.25
CA GLU A 390 14.54 -15.96 -3.58
C GLU A 390 16.06 -16.12 -3.47
N GLN A 391 16.79 -15.91 -4.59
CA GLN A 391 18.25 -15.97 -4.62
C GLN A 391 18.91 -14.94 -3.69
N ARG A 392 18.44 -13.68 -3.71
CA ARG A 392 18.99 -12.60 -2.89
C ARG A 392 18.74 -12.82 -1.40
N ILE A 393 17.55 -13.31 -1.02
CA ILE A 393 17.24 -13.70 0.36
C ILE A 393 18.19 -14.82 0.82
N ALA A 394 18.38 -15.87 0.02
CA ALA A 394 19.28 -16.96 0.35
C ALA A 394 20.72 -16.47 0.56
N LEU A 395 21.22 -15.64 -0.36
CA LEU A 395 22.56 -15.04 -0.31
C LEU A 395 22.77 -14.17 0.94
N TRP A 396 21.88 -13.21 1.22
CA TRP A 396 22.04 -12.32 2.39
C TRP A 396 21.82 -13.07 3.71
N ASN A 397 20.94 -14.09 3.72
CA ASN A 397 20.73 -14.92 4.90
C ASN A 397 21.98 -15.74 5.24
N ASP A 398 22.69 -16.30 4.27
CA ASP A 398 23.95 -17.02 4.52
C ASP A 398 25.13 -16.07 4.83
N GLN A 399 25.25 -14.95 4.12
CA GLN A 399 26.38 -14.03 4.29
C GLN A 399 26.32 -13.21 5.58
N VAL A 400 25.14 -12.74 5.99
CA VAL A 400 24.99 -11.76 7.08
C VAL A 400 24.17 -12.32 8.25
N ALA A 401 22.98 -12.85 7.96
CA ALA A 401 22.02 -13.17 9.02
C ALA A 401 22.35 -14.45 9.80
N SER A 402 22.85 -15.50 9.14
CA SER A 402 23.27 -16.76 9.77
C SER A 402 24.41 -16.52 10.78
N ARG A 403 25.40 -15.71 10.38
CA ARG A 403 26.57 -15.34 11.19
C ARG A 403 26.17 -14.58 12.46
N ARG A 404 25.20 -13.67 12.35
CA ARG A 404 24.66 -12.91 13.50
C ARG A 404 23.70 -13.73 14.37
N ARG A 405 22.93 -14.67 13.81
CA ARG A 405 22.05 -15.59 14.56
C ARG A 405 22.80 -16.69 15.30
N GLY A 406 23.96 -17.11 14.79
CA GLY A 406 24.81 -18.14 15.38
C GLY A 406 25.42 -17.75 16.72
N ILE A 407 25.98 -18.75 17.42
CA ILE A 407 26.58 -18.62 18.76
C ILE A 407 27.64 -17.51 18.79
N SER A 408 28.47 -17.41 17.73
CA SER A 408 29.53 -16.39 17.59
C SER A 408 28.99 -14.94 17.55
N GLY A 409 27.89 -14.69 16.82
CA GLY A 409 27.31 -13.35 16.67
C GLY A 409 26.79 -12.75 17.98
N ARG A 410 26.24 -13.59 18.87
CA ARG A 410 25.76 -13.16 20.19
C ARG A 410 26.90 -12.64 21.09
N PHE A 411 28.12 -13.16 20.95
CA PHE A 411 29.27 -12.70 21.75
C PHE A 411 29.91 -11.41 21.24
N MET A 412 29.88 -11.12 19.92
CA MET A 412 30.41 -9.84 19.39
C MET A 412 29.55 -8.61 19.74
N SER A 413 28.24 -8.77 19.91
CA SER A 413 27.38 -7.69 20.47
C SER A 413 27.66 -7.46 21.96
N LEU A 414 27.99 -8.52 22.71
CA LEU A 414 28.30 -8.46 24.14
C LEU A 414 29.67 -7.84 24.44
N SER A 415 30.70 -8.09 23.63
CA SER A 415 32.05 -7.57 23.90
C SER A 415 32.15 -6.04 23.80
N LYS A 416 31.40 -5.41 22.87
CA LYS A 416 31.33 -3.95 22.71
C LYS A 416 30.84 -3.20 23.97
N ARG A 417 30.13 -3.87 24.89
CA ARG A 417 29.61 -3.25 26.14
C ARG A 417 30.46 -3.52 27.39
N TRP A 418 31.60 -4.20 27.28
CA TRP A 418 32.47 -4.49 28.44
C TRP A 418 33.90 -3.96 28.33
N THR A 419 34.43 -3.65 27.13
CA THR A 419 35.79 -3.11 26.95
C THR A 419 35.89 -1.60 27.22
N GLY A 420 35.19 -1.11 28.26
CA GLY A 420 35.11 0.30 28.65
C GLY A 420 36.17 0.76 29.65
N ILE A 421 37.23 -0.02 29.90
CA ILE A 421 38.30 0.33 30.84
C ILE A 421 39.68 0.12 30.19
N GLY A 422 40.27 1.23 29.76
CA GLY A 422 41.73 1.48 29.72
C GLY A 422 42.66 0.54 28.95
N ALA A 423 42.89 0.82 27.66
CA ALA A 423 44.19 0.56 27.01
C ALA A 423 44.37 1.42 25.74
N SER A 424 45.30 2.38 25.77
CA SER A 424 45.78 3.05 24.56
C SER A 424 47.08 2.42 24.05
N SER A 425 47.06 1.78 22.87
CA SER A 425 48.25 1.75 22.01
C SER A 425 47.99 1.40 20.53
N ARG A 426 48.00 2.44 19.70
CA ARG A 426 48.86 2.58 18.50
C ARG A 426 48.94 1.39 17.52
N ALA A 427 48.19 1.47 16.41
CA ALA A 427 48.72 1.32 15.05
C ALA A 427 47.68 1.87 14.04
N SER A 428 48.14 2.46 12.93
CA SER A 428 47.32 3.32 12.07
C SER A 428 47.58 3.11 10.58
N SER A 429 46.54 3.23 9.75
CA SER A 429 46.65 3.76 8.39
C SER A 429 45.31 4.27 7.86
N SER A 430 45.22 5.60 7.64
CA SER A 430 44.40 6.32 6.64
C SER A 430 42.93 5.90 6.38
N SER A 431 41.93 6.78 6.42
CA SER A 431 41.95 8.25 6.59
C SER A 431 40.59 8.76 7.07
N ALA A 432 40.59 9.59 8.11
CA ALA A 432 39.39 10.25 8.62
C ALA A 432 39.60 11.76 8.64
N ASN A 433 38.61 12.51 8.14
CA ASN A 433 38.35 13.87 8.60
C ASN A 433 37.26 13.79 9.66
N LEU A 434 37.53 14.30 10.86
CA LEU A 434 36.56 14.40 11.94
C LEU A 434 35.75 15.69 11.80
N VAL A 435 34.43 15.63 12.04
CA VAL A 435 33.73 16.35 13.15
C VAL A 435 32.44 15.58 13.44
N GLY A 436 32.15 15.24 14.71
CA GLY A 436 30.84 14.69 15.12
C GLY A 436 30.94 13.45 16.01
N SER A 437 30.80 13.62 17.32
CA SER A 437 30.93 12.54 18.32
C SER A 437 29.70 11.63 18.38
N GLY A 438 29.89 10.30 18.37
CA GLY A 438 28.99 9.38 19.10
C GLY A 438 28.55 8.06 18.45
N ALA A 439 28.71 7.85 17.14
CA ALA A 439 28.25 6.63 16.46
C ALA A 439 29.42 5.64 16.23
N SER A 440 29.32 4.42 16.79
CA SER A 440 30.29 3.32 16.59
C SER A 440 29.80 2.25 15.60
N GLY A 441 28.92 2.67 14.69
CA GLY A 441 28.25 1.85 13.69
C GLY A 441 28.32 2.47 12.29
N ASN A 442 27.75 1.78 11.30
CA ASN A 442 27.82 2.17 9.88
C ASN A 442 26.81 3.27 9.49
N TYR A 443 26.20 3.92 10.47
CA TYR A 443 25.15 4.92 10.30
C TYR A 443 25.73 6.32 10.09
N ASP A 444 25.38 6.97 8.99
CA ASP A 444 25.65 8.39 8.79
C ASP A 444 24.52 9.20 9.44
N SER A 445 24.80 9.79 10.60
CA SER A 445 23.84 10.63 11.33
C SER A 445 23.60 12.00 10.69
N LEU A 446 24.45 12.45 9.76
CA LEU A 446 24.27 13.73 9.03
C LEU A 446 23.33 13.54 7.84
N GLN A 447 23.48 12.44 7.11
CA GLN A 447 22.56 12.07 6.01
C GLN A 447 21.30 11.35 6.52
N GLY A 448 21.35 10.79 7.73
CA GLY A 448 20.26 9.99 8.31
C GLY A 448 20.12 8.60 7.67
N THR A 449 21.18 8.09 7.03
CA THR A 449 21.15 6.87 6.20
C THR A 449 22.23 5.87 6.58
N TYR A 450 22.01 4.62 6.20
CA TYR A 450 23.09 3.63 6.08
C TYR A 450 23.52 3.53 4.61
N ARG A 451 24.78 3.19 4.36
CA ARG A 451 25.21 2.80 3.01
C ARG A 451 24.48 1.53 2.56
N TRP A 452 24.21 1.40 1.26
CA TRP A 452 23.52 0.23 0.69
C TRP A 452 24.24 -1.12 0.88
N ASP A 453 25.56 -1.09 1.09
CA ASP A 453 26.43 -2.25 1.32
C ASP A 453 26.60 -2.60 2.80
N ALA A 454 26.14 -1.75 3.72
CA ALA A 454 26.24 -2.01 5.15
C ALA A 454 25.41 -3.24 5.54
N PRO A 455 25.91 -4.11 6.43
CA PRO A 455 25.18 -5.32 6.84
C PRO A 455 23.83 -4.99 7.50
N GLU A 456 23.68 -3.84 8.13
CA GLU A 456 22.41 -3.33 8.66
C GLU A 456 21.38 -3.09 7.54
N SER A 457 21.79 -2.46 6.42
CA SER A 457 20.97 -2.25 5.22
C SER A 457 20.62 -3.56 4.52
N LEU A 458 21.58 -4.47 4.40
CA LEU A 458 21.36 -5.78 3.80
C LEU A 458 20.39 -6.65 4.63
N LEU A 459 20.43 -6.56 5.96
CA LEU A 459 19.45 -7.22 6.84
C LEU A 459 18.05 -6.61 6.68
N ARG A 460 17.93 -5.29 6.54
CA ARG A 460 16.66 -4.62 6.24
C ARG A 460 16.09 -5.09 4.90
N LYS A 461 16.88 -5.02 3.84
CA LYS A 461 16.46 -5.43 2.49
C LYS A 461 16.10 -6.93 2.42
N LEU A 462 16.82 -7.79 3.14
CA LEU A 462 16.46 -9.21 3.32
C LEU A 462 15.10 -9.35 3.99
N ALA A 463 14.85 -8.63 5.09
CA ALA A 463 13.59 -8.69 5.83
C ALA A 463 12.40 -8.19 4.98
N ASP A 464 12.59 -7.08 4.26
CA ASP A 464 11.58 -6.51 3.35
C ASP A 464 11.30 -7.45 2.17
N TYR A 465 12.33 -8.05 1.55
CA TYR A 465 12.15 -9.05 0.48
C TYR A 465 11.43 -10.31 0.99
N ALA A 466 11.78 -10.81 2.18
CA ALA A 466 11.10 -11.95 2.80
C ALA A 466 9.63 -11.62 3.12
N PHE A 467 9.32 -10.36 3.48
CA PHE A 467 7.96 -9.89 3.70
C PHE A 467 7.16 -9.85 2.38
N MET A 468 7.71 -9.27 1.31
CA MET A 468 7.11 -9.26 -0.03
C MET A 468 6.82 -10.68 -0.55
N LEU A 469 7.75 -11.62 -0.33
CA LEU A 469 7.59 -13.04 -0.66
C LEU A 469 6.71 -13.82 0.35
N ARG A 470 6.13 -13.14 1.34
CA ARG A 470 5.21 -13.67 2.35
C ARG A 470 5.82 -14.71 3.30
N ASP A 471 7.15 -14.81 3.39
CA ASP A 471 7.88 -15.49 4.48
C ASP A 471 7.98 -14.55 5.70
N TYR A 472 6.82 -14.28 6.30
CA TYR A 472 6.70 -13.44 7.48
C TYR A 472 7.49 -13.95 8.69
N LYS A 473 7.82 -15.25 8.72
CA LYS A 473 8.61 -15.87 9.79
C LYS A 473 10.08 -15.46 9.68
N LEU A 474 10.67 -15.54 8.49
CA LEU A 474 12.02 -15.02 8.27
C LEU A 474 12.05 -13.50 8.45
N ALA A 475 11.09 -12.77 7.88
CA ALA A 475 11.00 -11.31 7.97
C ALA A 475 11.00 -10.83 9.43
N ALA A 476 10.04 -11.29 10.26
CA ALA A 476 9.96 -10.95 11.69
C ALA A 476 11.26 -11.25 12.44
N SER A 477 11.86 -12.42 12.20
CA SER A 477 13.12 -12.82 12.84
C SER A 477 14.36 -12.03 12.38
N THR A 478 14.23 -11.24 11.30
CA THR A 478 15.29 -10.38 10.76
C THR A 478 15.11 -8.94 11.23
N TYR A 479 13.87 -8.43 11.27
CA TYR A 479 13.57 -7.14 11.90
C TYR A 479 13.96 -7.13 13.38
N GLU A 480 13.62 -8.17 14.14
CA GLU A 480 14.00 -8.30 15.56
C GLU A 480 15.52 -8.24 15.78
N LEU A 481 16.30 -8.78 14.84
CA LEU A 481 17.76 -8.76 14.88
C LEU A 481 18.29 -7.33 14.69
N VAL A 482 17.89 -6.67 13.60
CA VAL A 482 18.44 -5.35 13.19
C VAL A 482 17.92 -4.20 14.05
N ARG A 483 16.74 -4.31 14.67
CA ARG A 483 16.20 -3.32 15.63
C ARG A 483 17.20 -2.98 16.74
N SER A 484 17.91 -3.99 17.25
CA SER A 484 18.88 -3.78 18.33
C SER A 484 20.08 -2.95 17.88
N ASP A 485 20.54 -3.13 16.64
CA ASP A 485 21.60 -2.34 16.02
C ASP A 485 21.15 -0.89 15.80
N TYR A 486 19.93 -0.67 15.25
CA TYR A 486 19.36 0.67 15.07
C TYR A 486 19.15 1.45 16.37
N ALA A 487 18.81 0.78 17.46
CA ALA A 487 18.70 1.41 18.78
C ALA A 487 20.07 1.84 19.33
N ASN A 488 21.12 1.04 19.11
CA ASN A 488 22.49 1.38 19.52
C ASN A 488 23.04 2.58 18.72
N ASP A 489 22.79 2.61 17.42
CA ASP A 489 23.23 3.68 16.51
C ASP A 489 22.36 4.95 16.58
N LYS A 490 21.26 4.92 17.36
CA LYS A 490 20.26 6.00 17.49
C LYS A 490 19.60 6.39 16.17
N ALA A 491 19.48 5.44 15.24
CA ALA A 491 18.88 5.61 13.92
C ALA A 491 17.33 5.58 14.02
N TRP A 492 16.71 6.62 14.59
CA TRP A 492 15.30 6.59 15.02
C TRP A 492 14.29 6.23 13.90
N LYS A 493 14.40 6.76 12.67
CA LYS A 493 13.48 6.41 11.56
C LYS A 493 13.63 4.93 11.13
N HIS A 494 14.85 4.40 11.18
CA HIS A 494 15.15 2.98 10.92
C HIS A 494 14.65 2.07 12.04
N LEU A 495 14.83 2.48 13.30
CA LEU A 495 14.29 1.77 14.46
C LEU A 495 12.75 1.73 14.41
N ALA A 496 12.10 2.85 14.05
CA ALA A 496 10.65 2.95 13.95
C ALA A 496 10.10 1.96 12.91
N GLY A 497 10.55 2.04 11.65
CA GLY A 497 10.12 1.14 10.59
C GLY A 497 10.49 -0.33 10.82
N ALA A 498 11.52 -0.62 11.61
CA ALA A 498 11.86 -1.99 11.99
C ALA A 498 10.96 -2.53 13.12
N ASN A 499 10.51 -1.68 14.07
CA ASN A 499 9.49 -2.05 15.05
C ASN A 499 8.13 -2.27 14.38
N GLU A 500 7.72 -1.35 13.49
CA GLU A 500 6.50 -1.42 12.67
C GLU A 500 6.43 -2.75 11.92
N MET A 501 7.42 -3.06 11.07
CA MET A 501 7.41 -4.29 10.29
C MET A 501 7.65 -5.56 11.10
N CYS A 502 8.36 -5.50 12.22
CA CYS A 502 8.46 -6.63 13.14
C CYS A 502 7.08 -7.00 13.74
N CYS A 503 6.31 -5.97 14.12
CA CYS A 503 4.94 -6.12 14.60
C CYS A 503 4.05 -6.73 13.51
N ILE A 504 3.98 -6.08 12.34
CA ILE A 504 3.13 -6.49 11.21
C ILE A 504 3.49 -7.91 10.72
N ALA A 505 4.76 -8.23 10.49
CA ALA A 505 5.17 -9.57 10.04
C ALA A 505 4.79 -10.65 11.07
N THR A 506 4.98 -10.38 12.36
CA THR A 506 4.61 -11.33 13.42
C THR A 506 3.09 -11.53 13.48
N LEU A 507 2.30 -10.48 13.23
CA LEU A 507 0.83 -10.50 13.17
C LEU A 507 0.26 -11.01 11.84
N LEU A 508 1.01 -11.04 10.74
CA LEU A 508 0.61 -11.67 9.48
C LEU A 508 0.92 -13.16 9.45
N ASN A 509 1.95 -13.61 10.15
CA ASN A 509 2.36 -15.02 10.22
C ASN A 509 1.22 -15.93 10.73
N PRO A 510 0.78 -16.94 9.94
CA PRO A 510 -0.31 -17.83 10.34
C PRO A 510 0.07 -18.76 11.51
N LEU A 511 1.37 -19.04 11.70
CA LEU A 511 1.86 -19.92 12.78
C LEU A 511 1.88 -19.24 14.16
N THR A 512 1.67 -17.92 14.23
CA THR A 512 1.64 -17.17 15.50
C THR A 512 0.24 -17.20 16.13
N SER A 513 -0.27 -18.38 16.48
CA SER A 513 -1.58 -18.52 17.14
C SER A 513 -1.63 -17.74 18.46
N SER A 514 -2.80 -17.19 18.81
CA SER A 514 -2.99 -16.33 20.00
C SER A 514 -2.60 -17.02 21.33
N GLY A 515 -2.71 -18.35 21.41
CA GLY A 515 -2.25 -19.15 22.55
C GLY A 515 -0.77 -19.58 22.51
N SER A 516 0.04 -19.09 21.58
CA SER A 516 1.47 -19.42 21.47
C SER A 516 2.30 -18.65 22.50
N SER A 517 3.31 -19.29 23.11
CA SER A 517 4.26 -18.61 24.01
C SER A 517 5.09 -17.50 23.34
N LYS A 518 5.05 -17.43 22.00
CA LYS A 518 5.63 -16.35 21.20
C LYS A 518 4.67 -15.17 20.96
N PHE A 519 3.38 -15.35 21.19
CA PHE A 519 2.37 -14.30 21.09
C PHE A 519 2.24 -13.58 22.44
N LYS A 520 3.17 -12.66 22.71
CA LYS A 520 3.15 -11.81 23.91
C LYS A 520 2.57 -10.45 23.56
N ILE A 521 1.46 -10.08 24.18
CA ILE A 521 0.70 -8.88 23.83
C ILE A 521 1.49 -7.61 24.21
N GLU A 522 2.24 -7.69 25.30
CA GLU A 522 3.13 -6.64 25.80
C GLU A 522 4.23 -6.29 24.77
N ASN A 523 4.70 -7.27 23.99
CA ASN A 523 5.69 -7.04 22.95
C ASN A 523 5.11 -6.22 21.79
N PHE A 524 3.86 -6.47 21.39
CA PHE A 524 3.20 -5.69 20.33
C PHE A 524 2.90 -4.26 20.79
N ASP A 525 2.45 -4.10 22.03
CA ASP A 525 2.20 -2.79 22.63
C ASP A 525 3.49 -1.95 22.65
N LEU A 526 4.61 -2.52 23.11
CA LEU A 526 5.93 -1.87 23.12
C LEU A 526 6.46 -1.55 21.71
N MET A 527 6.23 -2.42 20.72
CA MET A 527 6.65 -2.16 19.34
C MET A 527 5.88 -0.99 18.72
N LEU A 528 4.55 -0.94 18.90
CA LEU A 528 3.72 0.14 18.41
C LEU A 528 4.02 1.47 19.14
N GLU A 529 4.26 1.43 20.45
CA GLU A 529 4.70 2.59 21.22
C GLU A 529 6.05 3.12 20.75
N THR A 530 7.06 2.24 20.62
CA THR A 530 8.40 2.64 20.16
C THR A 530 8.37 3.21 18.74
N ALA A 531 7.60 2.61 17.82
CA ALA A 531 7.48 3.08 16.45
C ALA A 531 6.76 4.44 16.37
N SER A 532 5.55 4.53 16.95
CA SER A 532 4.73 5.76 16.95
C SER A 532 5.45 6.94 17.64
N TYR A 533 6.07 6.73 18.81
CA TYR A 533 6.88 7.75 19.47
C TYR A 533 8.09 8.19 18.64
N SER A 534 8.79 7.25 18.00
CA SER A 534 9.97 7.58 17.18
C SER A 534 9.59 8.37 15.93
N TYR A 535 8.56 7.94 15.19
CA TYR A 535 8.08 8.65 14.02
C TYR A 535 7.61 10.08 14.37
N LEU A 536 6.78 10.24 15.40
CA LEU A 536 6.23 11.56 15.77
C LEU A 536 7.26 12.48 16.43
N THR A 537 7.97 12.01 17.45
CA THR A 537 8.79 12.90 18.30
C THR A 537 10.26 13.02 17.86
N ARG A 538 10.76 12.07 17.06
CA ARG A 538 12.17 12.06 16.60
C ARG A 538 12.31 12.28 15.10
N CYS A 539 11.29 11.93 14.31
CA CYS A 539 11.33 12.05 12.86
C CYS A 539 10.34 13.08 12.29
N SER A 540 9.41 13.58 13.11
CA SER A 540 8.33 14.50 12.71
C SER A 540 7.48 14.01 11.53
N ASP A 541 7.24 12.69 11.48
CA ASP A 541 6.55 11.99 10.39
C ASP A 541 5.20 11.43 10.89
N PRO A 542 4.08 12.18 10.73
CA PRO A 542 2.77 11.74 11.18
C PRO A 542 2.15 10.68 10.26
N ALA A 543 2.53 10.63 8.98
CA ALA A 543 1.99 9.69 8.01
C ALA A 543 2.42 8.25 8.31
N LEU A 544 3.72 8.02 8.55
CA LEU A 544 4.22 6.71 8.96
C LEU A 544 3.75 6.32 10.37
N ALA A 545 3.55 7.29 11.26
CA ALA A 545 2.94 7.03 12.56
C ALA A 545 1.48 6.55 12.43
N LEU A 546 0.66 7.22 11.61
CA LEU A 546 -0.72 6.80 11.35
C LEU A 546 -0.78 5.41 10.71
N ARG A 547 0.01 5.20 9.65
CA ARG A 547 0.17 3.90 8.97
C ARG A 547 0.53 2.79 9.96
N THR A 548 1.52 3.00 10.81
CA THR A 548 1.93 2.05 11.87
C THR A 548 0.76 1.67 12.76
N LEU A 549 0.01 2.67 13.25
CA LEU A 549 -1.08 2.44 14.18
C LEU A 549 -2.24 1.69 13.52
N LEU A 550 -2.68 2.10 12.33
CA LEU A 550 -3.81 1.45 11.65
C LEU A 550 -3.50 0.02 11.19
N LEU A 551 -2.30 -0.23 10.67
CA LEU A 551 -1.83 -1.59 10.36
C LEU A 551 -1.78 -2.47 11.62
N GLY A 552 -1.32 -1.91 12.75
CA GLY A 552 -1.35 -2.58 14.05
C GLY A 552 -2.78 -2.89 14.53
N VAL A 553 -3.70 -1.94 14.42
CA VAL A 553 -5.11 -2.05 14.82
C VAL A 553 -5.81 -3.19 14.08
N GLU A 554 -5.80 -3.19 12.75
CA GLU A 554 -6.53 -4.18 11.94
C GLU A 554 -5.98 -5.59 12.14
N LEU A 555 -4.65 -5.74 12.28
CA LEU A 555 -4.03 -7.04 12.49
C LEU A 555 -4.13 -7.55 13.95
N LEU A 556 -4.20 -6.67 14.95
CA LEU A 556 -4.41 -7.05 16.35
C LEU A 556 -5.88 -7.37 16.65
N LYS A 557 -6.83 -6.65 16.04
CA LYS A 557 -8.28 -6.81 16.21
C LYS A 557 -8.74 -8.26 16.11
N VAL A 558 -8.15 -9.03 15.19
CA VAL A 558 -8.48 -10.44 14.93
C VAL A 558 -7.69 -11.46 15.74
N ARG A 559 -6.64 -11.06 16.47
CA ARG A 559 -5.78 -12.00 17.22
C ARG A 559 -6.34 -12.34 18.61
N GLY A 560 -7.65 -12.19 18.80
CA GLY A 560 -8.39 -12.55 20.01
C GLY A 560 -8.62 -11.39 20.98
N ARG A 561 -9.37 -11.67 22.05
CA ARG A 561 -9.93 -10.65 22.97
C ARG A 561 -8.92 -9.62 23.51
N ALA A 562 -7.77 -10.07 24.03
CA ALA A 562 -6.81 -9.17 24.66
C ALA A 562 -6.03 -8.34 23.61
N ALA A 563 -5.77 -8.90 22.43
CA ALA A 563 -5.20 -8.16 21.31
C ALA A 563 -6.18 -7.09 20.77
N SER A 564 -7.47 -7.39 20.72
CA SER A 564 -8.51 -6.43 20.35
C SER A 564 -8.67 -5.27 21.34
N GLU A 565 -8.45 -5.47 22.64
CA GLU A 565 -8.40 -4.35 23.61
C GLU A 565 -7.16 -3.45 23.39
N VAL A 566 -6.03 -4.00 22.96
CA VAL A 566 -4.84 -3.22 22.56
C VAL A 566 -5.05 -2.53 21.20
N ALA A 567 -5.73 -3.16 20.24
CA ALA A 567 -6.15 -2.51 19.01
C ALA A 567 -7.03 -1.28 19.29
N ALA A 568 -8.06 -1.42 20.14
CA ALA A 568 -8.90 -0.29 20.54
C ALA A 568 -8.10 0.83 21.23
N LYS A 569 -7.13 0.49 22.10
CA LYS A 569 -6.19 1.46 22.72
C LYS A 569 -5.44 2.27 21.64
N TRP A 570 -4.86 1.61 20.64
CA TRP A 570 -4.07 2.28 19.61
C TRP A 570 -4.91 3.08 18.61
N ALA A 571 -6.11 2.62 18.26
CA ALA A 571 -7.05 3.38 17.44
C ALA A 571 -7.53 4.66 18.15
N ILE A 572 -7.86 4.58 19.44
CA ILE A 572 -8.15 5.79 20.26
C ILE A 572 -6.91 6.69 20.31
N ARG A 573 -5.72 6.12 20.46
CA ARG A 573 -4.48 6.89 20.53
C ARG A 573 -4.18 7.66 19.23
N SER A 574 -4.50 7.11 18.04
CA SER A 574 -4.36 7.88 16.79
C SER A 574 -5.30 9.09 16.71
N LEU A 575 -6.49 9.01 17.33
CA LEU A 575 -7.42 10.15 17.44
C LEU A 575 -6.89 11.21 18.42
N GLU A 576 -6.43 10.78 19.60
CA GLU A 576 -5.82 11.67 20.63
C GLU A 576 -4.59 12.42 20.12
N LEU A 577 -3.80 11.79 19.25
CA LEU A 577 -2.61 12.37 18.64
C LEU A 577 -2.92 13.29 17.45
N GLY A 578 -4.19 13.41 17.03
CA GLY A 578 -4.60 14.29 15.93
C GLY A 578 -4.04 13.91 14.56
N LEU A 579 -3.79 12.62 14.32
CA LEU A 579 -3.12 12.14 13.10
C LEU A 579 -4.03 12.06 11.86
N VAL A 580 -5.32 12.33 12.02
CA VAL A 580 -6.36 12.19 10.99
C VAL A 580 -7.20 13.47 10.89
N GLY A 581 -7.69 13.77 9.68
CA GLY A 581 -8.64 14.85 9.43
C GLY A 581 -10.04 14.57 9.97
N SER A 582 -11.03 15.33 9.51
CA SER A 582 -12.43 15.22 9.94
C SER A 582 -13.04 13.85 9.60
N ILE A 583 -12.92 13.41 8.35
CA ILE A 583 -13.42 12.13 7.83
C ILE A 583 -12.60 10.99 8.40
N GLY A 584 -11.27 11.10 8.37
CA GLY A 584 -10.38 10.11 8.96
C GLY A 584 -10.67 9.87 10.46
N ASN A 585 -11.11 10.89 11.20
CA ASN A 585 -11.55 10.76 12.59
C ASN A 585 -12.81 9.89 12.73
N VAL A 586 -13.81 10.10 11.89
CA VAL A 586 -15.05 9.31 11.91
C VAL A 586 -14.78 7.86 11.55
N LEU A 587 -14.03 7.65 10.45
CA LEU A 587 -13.64 6.32 9.97
C LEU A 587 -12.85 5.53 11.03
N VAL A 588 -11.89 6.16 11.71
CA VAL A 588 -11.14 5.52 12.81
C VAL A 588 -12.03 5.29 14.05
N SER A 589 -12.98 6.19 14.35
CA SER A 589 -13.95 6.01 15.42
C SER A 589 -14.86 4.79 15.20
N GLU A 590 -15.27 4.52 13.94
CA GLU A 590 -15.95 3.28 13.57
C GLU A 590 -15.07 2.04 13.80
N ARG A 591 -13.75 2.12 13.54
CA ARG A 591 -12.82 1.02 13.85
C ARG A 591 -12.72 0.77 15.36
N VAL A 592 -12.72 1.82 16.18
CA VAL A 592 -12.77 1.70 17.65
C VAL A 592 -14.07 1.00 18.10
N ALA A 593 -15.23 1.40 17.55
CA ALA A 593 -16.51 0.74 17.81
C ALA A 593 -16.44 -0.75 17.44
N SER A 594 -15.95 -1.06 16.23
CA SER A 594 -15.78 -2.42 15.70
C SER A 594 -14.85 -3.29 16.57
N CYS A 595 -13.78 -2.73 17.13
CA CYS A 595 -12.92 -3.46 18.08
C CYS A 595 -13.67 -3.87 19.35
N PHE A 596 -14.48 -2.96 19.94
CA PHE A 596 -15.27 -3.29 21.12
C PHE A 596 -16.48 -4.19 20.82
N ALA A 597 -17.05 -4.11 19.61
CA ALA A 597 -18.21 -4.90 19.18
C ALA A 597 -17.89 -6.39 19.04
N ASN A 598 -16.71 -6.72 18.50
CA ASN A 598 -16.24 -8.09 18.25
C ASN A 598 -15.81 -8.87 19.53
N ARG A 599 -16.03 -8.31 20.72
CA ARG A 599 -15.63 -8.94 21.99
C ARG A 599 -16.66 -9.97 22.48
N ILE A 600 -16.38 -11.24 22.25
CA ILE A 600 -17.15 -12.38 22.79
C ILE A 600 -17.06 -12.42 24.33
N GLY A 601 -18.20 -12.65 24.99
CA GLY A 601 -18.32 -12.77 26.45
C GLY A 601 -17.80 -14.09 27.02
N ILE A 602 -17.58 -14.13 28.33
CA ILE A 602 -17.30 -15.38 29.05
C ILE A 602 -18.63 -16.00 29.50
N GLY A 603 -18.94 -17.20 28.99
CA GLY A 603 -20.10 -18.00 29.37
C GLY A 603 -21.47 -17.37 29.05
N ASN A 604 -22.54 -18.04 29.48
CA ASN A 604 -23.93 -17.58 29.27
C ASN A 604 -24.29 -16.27 30.00
N THR A 605 -23.43 -15.75 30.87
CA THR A 605 -23.69 -14.50 31.62
C THR A 605 -23.31 -13.24 30.84
N GLY A 606 -22.65 -13.38 29.68
CA GLY A 606 -22.18 -12.24 28.90
C GLY A 606 -21.08 -11.42 29.60
N TRP A 607 -20.40 -11.99 30.60
CA TRP A 607 -19.44 -11.22 31.38
C TRP A 607 -18.22 -10.88 30.52
N GLY A 608 -18.00 -9.57 30.32
CA GLY A 608 -16.94 -9.08 29.47
C GLY A 608 -17.34 -8.74 28.03
N LEU A 609 -18.62 -8.66 27.67
CA LEU A 609 -18.96 -7.88 26.47
C LEU A 609 -18.61 -6.39 26.69
N ARG A 610 -18.18 -5.69 25.63
CA ARG A 610 -17.94 -4.24 25.63
C ARG A 610 -18.95 -3.50 24.74
N LYS A 611 -20.11 -4.10 24.46
CA LYS A 611 -21.16 -3.55 23.58
C LYS A 611 -21.59 -2.13 23.95
N ARG A 612 -21.70 -1.78 25.25
CA ARG A 612 -21.90 -0.38 25.69
C ARG A 612 -20.80 0.60 25.22
N LYS A 613 -19.52 0.17 25.17
CA LYS A 613 -18.45 1.01 24.61
C LYS A 613 -18.60 1.10 23.08
N ALA A 614 -18.86 -0.02 22.40
CA ALA A 614 -19.09 -0.01 20.96
C ALA A 614 -20.23 0.96 20.59
N ALA A 615 -21.36 0.88 21.29
CA ALA A 615 -22.51 1.75 21.11
C ALA A 615 -22.18 3.25 21.30
N VAL A 616 -21.42 3.61 22.33
CA VAL A 616 -20.96 5.00 22.52
C VAL A 616 -20.10 5.48 21.35
N TRP A 617 -19.16 4.66 20.86
CA TRP A 617 -18.33 5.01 19.70
C TRP A 617 -19.13 5.09 18.39
N SER A 618 -20.14 4.23 18.19
CA SER A 618 -21.08 4.33 17.06
C SER A 618 -21.94 5.60 17.12
N VAL A 619 -22.36 6.03 18.32
CA VAL A 619 -23.08 7.32 18.51
C VAL A 619 -22.18 8.52 18.21
N MET A 620 -20.93 8.50 18.66
CA MET A 620 -19.96 9.55 18.35
C MET A 620 -19.68 9.62 16.84
N ALA A 621 -19.52 8.47 16.18
CA ALA A 621 -19.36 8.41 14.73
C ALA A 621 -20.60 8.96 13.98
N ALA A 622 -21.82 8.70 14.47
CA ALA A 622 -23.03 9.26 13.90
C ALA A 622 -23.13 10.80 14.03
N ASP A 623 -22.69 11.35 15.17
CA ASP A 623 -22.64 12.80 15.40
C ASP A 623 -21.64 13.50 14.47
N GLU A 624 -20.46 12.92 14.27
CA GLU A 624 -19.48 13.45 13.30
C GLU A 624 -19.96 13.28 11.85
N TRP A 625 -20.59 12.16 11.48
CA TRP A 625 -21.22 12.02 10.14
C TRP A 625 -22.32 13.05 9.89
N MET A 626 -23.07 13.46 10.93
CA MET A 626 -24.04 14.55 10.84
C MET A 626 -23.39 15.91 10.62
N LYS A 627 -22.24 16.19 11.25
CA LYS A 627 -21.46 17.41 11.03
C LYS A 627 -20.90 17.46 9.60
N LEU A 628 -20.50 16.31 9.05
CA LEU A 628 -20.13 16.13 7.64
C LEU A 628 -21.33 16.11 6.67
N GLY A 629 -22.55 16.35 7.15
CA GLY A 629 -23.76 16.42 6.31
C GLY A 629 -24.30 15.07 5.80
N ARG A 630 -23.65 13.94 6.11
CA ARG A 630 -24.04 12.60 5.63
C ARG A 630 -25.04 11.92 6.58
N ALA A 631 -26.25 12.47 6.61
CA ALA A 631 -27.34 12.00 7.47
C ALA A 631 -27.72 10.51 7.26
N GLU A 632 -27.53 9.96 6.06
CA GLU A 632 -27.78 8.56 5.73
C GLU A 632 -26.84 7.60 6.48
N ILE A 633 -25.52 7.89 6.45
CA ILE A 633 -24.51 7.12 7.18
C ILE A 633 -24.74 7.25 8.69
N ALA A 634 -25.03 8.47 9.14
CA ALA A 634 -25.33 8.74 10.54
C ALA A 634 -26.55 7.94 11.04
N ALA A 635 -27.61 7.81 10.24
CA ALA A 635 -28.76 6.96 10.56
C ALA A 635 -28.33 5.51 10.79
N GLN A 636 -27.58 4.92 9.85
CA GLN A 636 -27.08 3.55 9.97
C GLN A 636 -26.21 3.35 11.22
N ARG A 637 -25.33 4.32 11.55
CA ARG A 637 -24.50 4.26 12.77
C ARG A 637 -25.32 4.37 14.06
N LEU A 638 -26.44 5.12 14.07
CA LEU A 638 -27.37 5.17 15.20
C LEU A 638 -28.18 3.88 15.37
N ASP A 639 -28.53 3.21 14.29
CA ASP A 639 -29.23 1.93 14.33
C ASP A 639 -28.29 0.83 14.85
N GLU A 640 -27.04 0.78 14.36
CA GLU A 640 -25.99 -0.11 14.91
C GLU A 640 -25.74 0.16 16.41
N ALA A 641 -25.73 1.44 16.83
CA ALA A 641 -25.63 1.78 18.24
C ALA A 641 -26.84 1.28 19.05
N GLN A 642 -28.05 1.37 18.50
CA GLN A 642 -29.26 0.84 19.14
C GLN A 642 -29.20 -0.67 19.33
N GLU A 643 -28.73 -1.42 18.33
CA GLU A 643 -28.48 -2.86 18.45
C GLU A 643 -27.48 -3.18 19.56
N PHE A 644 -26.35 -2.47 19.61
CA PHE A 644 -25.34 -2.72 20.64
C PHE A 644 -25.84 -2.38 22.05
N TYR A 645 -26.78 -1.45 22.20
CA TYR A 645 -27.43 -1.22 23.49
C TYR A 645 -28.49 -2.30 23.81
N SER A 646 -29.29 -2.74 22.84
CA SER A 646 -30.33 -3.76 23.05
C SER A 646 -29.75 -5.15 23.37
N GLU A 647 -28.58 -5.49 22.82
CA GLU A 647 -27.80 -6.69 23.15
C GLU A 647 -27.23 -6.70 24.59
N THR A 648 -27.39 -5.63 25.37
CA THR A 648 -26.90 -5.61 26.76
C THR A 648 -27.98 -6.06 27.73
N ASN A 649 -27.58 -6.82 28.76
CA ASN A 649 -28.49 -7.30 29.83
C ASN A 649 -29.25 -6.18 30.59
N HIS A 650 -28.95 -4.91 30.32
CA HIS A 650 -29.61 -3.73 30.88
C HIS A 650 -29.97 -2.76 29.74
N SER A 651 -30.68 -3.23 28.72
CA SER A 651 -31.12 -2.41 27.57
C SER A 651 -31.87 -1.14 27.98
N GLU A 652 -32.62 -1.19 29.09
CA GLU A 652 -33.33 -0.04 29.66
C GLU A 652 -32.43 0.94 30.43
N ALA A 653 -31.16 0.62 30.70
CA ALA A 653 -30.28 1.51 31.47
C ALA A 653 -30.05 2.87 30.77
N ILE A 654 -30.20 2.96 29.44
CA ILE A 654 -30.15 4.24 28.72
C ILE A 654 -31.20 5.21 29.28
N LYS A 655 -32.42 4.73 29.57
CA LYS A 655 -33.53 5.53 30.13
C LYS A 655 -33.21 6.07 31.54
N GLN A 656 -32.24 5.46 32.24
CA GLN A 656 -31.77 5.90 33.55
C GLN A 656 -30.78 7.08 33.43
N PHE A 657 -30.05 7.19 32.30
CA PHE A 657 -29.16 8.30 31.97
C PHE A 657 -29.90 9.38 31.17
N LYS A 658 -30.64 10.25 31.87
CA LYS A 658 -31.51 11.28 31.26
C LYS A 658 -30.82 12.13 30.17
N GLU A 659 -29.58 12.55 30.42
CA GLU A 659 -28.80 13.36 29.47
C GLU A 659 -28.45 12.58 28.19
N LEU A 660 -28.04 11.32 28.31
CA LEU A 660 -27.76 10.45 27.17
C LEU A 660 -29.03 10.14 26.37
N ALA A 661 -30.15 9.89 27.05
CA ALA A 661 -31.44 9.67 26.40
C ALA A 661 -31.88 10.90 25.61
N ALA A 662 -31.83 12.10 26.21
CA ALA A 662 -32.16 13.36 25.55
C ALA A 662 -31.25 13.65 24.35
N TYR A 663 -29.94 13.43 24.49
CA TYR A 663 -28.98 13.60 23.40
C TYR A 663 -29.25 12.63 22.23
N LEU A 664 -29.53 11.36 22.51
CA LEU A 664 -29.88 10.37 21.47
C LEU A 664 -31.19 10.72 20.75
N GLU A 665 -32.19 11.23 21.47
CA GLU A 665 -33.45 11.70 20.88
C GLU A 665 -33.23 12.94 19.98
N GLN A 666 -32.43 13.91 20.43
CA GLN A 666 -32.05 15.09 19.65
C GLN A 666 -31.28 14.72 18.38
N LEU A 667 -30.26 13.86 18.48
CA LEU A 667 -29.45 13.42 17.35
C LEU A 667 -30.29 12.63 16.34
N ARG A 668 -31.20 11.76 16.79
CA ARG A 668 -32.17 11.07 15.93
C ARG A 668 -33.15 12.01 15.25
N LEU A 669 -33.62 13.04 15.95
CA LEU A 669 -34.49 14.07 15.36
C LEU A 669 -33.73 14.83 14.25
N ALA A 670 -32.50 15.27 14.52
CA ALA A 670 -31.66 15.97 13.56
C ALA A 670 -31.39 15.12 12.29
N VAL A 671 -31.04 13.84 12.47
CA VAL A 671 -30.88 12.87 11.36
C VAL A 671 -32.17 12.76 10.53
N ARG A 672 -33.33 12.59 11.18
CA ARG A 672 -34.63 12.49 10.46
C ARG A 672 -35.00 13.79 9.73
N MET A 673 -34.72 14.95 10.31
CA MET A 673 -34.95 16.24 9.66
C MET A 673 -34.09 16.37 8.40
N LYS A 674 -32.78 16.07 8.49
CA LYS A 674 -31.88 16.11 7.33
C LYS A 674 -32.23 15.08 6.25
N LEU A 675 -32.62 13.86 6.63
CA LEU A 675 -33.08 12.84 5.69
C LEU A 675 -34.42 13.24 5.02
N GLY A 676 -35.31 13.91 5.76
CA GLY A 676 -36.55 14.48 5.22
C GLY A 676 -36.34 15.66 4.28
N GLU A 677 -35.36 16.52 4.57
CA GLU A 677 -34.90 17.60 3.67
C GLU A 677 -34.28 17.03 2.38
N ALA A 678 -33.44 15.99 2.49
CA ALA A 678 -32.83 15.32 1.34
C ALA A 678 -33.88 14.71 0.42
N ARG A 679 -34.86 13.96 0.96
CA ARG A 679 -35.98 13.39 0.18
C ARG A 679 -36.83 14.46 -0.53
N LYS A 680 -37.05 15.62 0.11
CA LYS A 680 -37.76 16.76 -0.52
C LYS A 680 -36.95 17.39 -1.66
N ARG A 681 -35.62 17.48 -1.52
CA ARG A 681 -34.73 17.95 -2.61
C ARG A 681 -34.72 16.98 -3.79
N GLY A 682 -34.65 15.67 -3.53
CA GLY A 682 -34.73 14.64 -4.58
C GLY A 682 -36.02 14.70 -5.40
N PHE A 683 -37.17 14.89 -4.75
CA PHE A 683 -38.45 15.06 -5.45
C PHE A 683 -38.52 16.37 -6.27
N SER A 684 -37.90 17.45 -5.78
CA SER A 684 -37.91 18.75 -6.48
C SER A 684 -37.16 18.77 -7.81
N GLY A 685 -36.30 17.78 -8.09
CA GLY A 685 -35.62 17.63 -9.38
C GLY A 685 -36.44 16.93 -10.46
N ALA A 686 -37.52 16.23 -10.09
CA ALA A 686 -38.25 15.31 -10.95
C ALA A 686 -39.73 15.69 -11.16
N THR A 687 -40.09 16.97 -11.02
CA THR A 687 -41.49 17.41 -11.23
C THR A 687 -41.60 18.73 -11.99
N ARG A 688 -41.23 18.68 -13.27
CA ARG A 688 -41.96 19.41 -14.32
C ARG A 688 -42.56 18.36 -15.26
N GLN A 689 -43.84 18.57 -15.61
CA GLN A 689 -44.70 17.65 -16.38
C GLN A 689 -45.01 16.29 -15.71
N LEU A 690 -46.14 16.24 -15.00
CA LEU A 690 -47.40 15.75 -15.59
C LEU A 690 -48.57 16.00 -14.62
N GLU A 691 -49.58 16.74 -15.07
CA GLU A 691 -50.94 16.69 -14.51
C GLU A 691 -51.71 15.58 -15.23
N LEU A 692 -52.42 14.71 -14.50
CA LEU A 692 -53.83 14.29 -14.74
C LEU A 692 -54.22 13.04 -13.93
N ASP A 693 -55.42 13.12 -13.34
CA ASP A 693 -56.41 12.09 -12.96
C ASP A 693 -56.04 10.82 -12.16
N GLY A 694 -56.83 10.56 -11.10
CA GLY A 694 -56.91 9.29 -10.39
C GLY A 694 -57.48 9.42 -8.96
N GLU A 695 -58.80 9.30 -8.81
CA GLU A 695 -59.52 9.31 -7.52
C GLU A 695 -59.38 7.99 -6.71
N VAL A 696 -60.14 7.90 -5.60
CA VAL A 696 -60.39 6.75 -4.67
C VAL A 696 -59.53 6.76 -3.40
N GLU A 697 -60.08 6.78 -2.18
CA GLU A 697 -61.44 7.03 -1.65
C GLU A 697 -61.26 7.43 -0.16
N ASP A 698 -62.09 8.35 0.36
CA ASP A 698 -62.04 8.79 1.77
C ASP A 698 -63.45 8.75 2.36
N GLU A 699 -63.70 7.87 3.34
CA GLU A 699 -64.97 7.74 4.05
C GLU A 699 -64.78 7.91 5.56
N THR A 700 -65.18 9.08 6.11
CA THR A 700 -66.18 9.23 7.21
C THR A 700 -66.23 10.67 7.79
N VAL A 701 -66.90 11.58 7.07
CA VAL A 701 -68.22 12.17 7.45
C VAL A 701 -68.72 11.74 8.85
N GLU A 702 -69.19 12.56 9.82
CA GLU A 702 -69.61 13.97 10.00
C GLU A 702 -69.52 14.28 11.54
N GLU A 703 -69.85 15.42 12.17
CA GLU A 703 -70.81 16.48 11.86
C GLU A 703 -70.48 17.82 12.59
N MET A 704 -70.59 18.93 11.85
CA MET A 704 -71.02 20.29 12.21
C MET A 704 -70.92 20.82 13.67
N ASN A 705 -70.34 22.03 13.79
CA ASN A 705 -71.20 23.24 13.82
C ASN A 705 -70.44 24.52 13.44
N ALA A 706 -71.10 25.37 12.66
CA ALA A 706 -70.59 26.67 12.20
C ALA A 706 -71.14 27.81 13.06
N LEU A 707 -70.42 28.94 13.11
CA LEU A 707 -70.89 30.18 12.48
C LEU A 707 -69.86 31.32 12.54
N GLU A 708 -69.90 32.14 11.50
CA GLU A 708 -68.93 33.18 11.17
C GLU A 708 -69.14 34.49 11.95
N LYS A 709 -68.10 35.33 12.01
CA LYS A 709 -68.18 36.71 11.48
C LYS A 709 -66.82 37.38 11.29
N HIS A 710 -66.52 37.71 10.03
CA HIS A 710 -66.14 39.03 9.51
C HIS A 710 -65.85 40.17 10.54
N ASP A 711 -64.90 41.10 10.34
CA ASP A 711 -64.17 41.45 9.10
C ASP A 711 -62.91 42.34 9.33
N SER A 712 -62.23 42.67 8.22
CA SER A 712 -61.47 43.92 7.98
C SER A 712 -60.04 44.12 8.55
N ARG A 713 -59.05 43.71 7.74
CA ARG A 713 -58.07 44.57 7.03
C ARG A 713 -57.47 45.85 7.70
N VAL A 714 -56.13 45.90 7.64
CA VAL A 714 -55.26 46.96 7.04
C VAL A 714 -54.42 47.93 7.93
N ASN A 715 -53.11 47.99 7.57
CA ASN A 715 -52.09 49.06 7.68
C ASN A 715 -51.21 49.29 8.95
N ARG A 716 -49.90 49.03 8.71
CA ARG A 716 -48.73 49.95 8.76
C ARG A 716 -48.08 50.42 10.07
N LEU A 717 -46.75 50.25 10.04
CA LEU A 717 -45.64 51.13 10.51
C LEU A 717 -45.46 51.47 12.01
N SER A 718 -44.33 51.00 12.52
CA SER A 718 -43.23 51.78 13.12
C SER A 718 -43.49 52.81 14.23
N LEU A 719 -42.86 52.63 15.40
CA LEU A 719 -41.96 53.65 15.98
C LEU A 719 -41.01 53.09 17.06
N MET A 720 -39.97 53.89 17.38
CA MET A 720 -38.88 53.65 18.33
C MET A 720 -39.30 53.77 19.81
N GLY A 721 -38.49 53.20 20.72
CA GLY A 721 -38.53 53.47 22.16
C GLY A 721 -37.28 52.92 22.85
N ASP A 722 -36.56 53.76 23.59
CA ASP A 722 -35.18 53.55 24.07
C ASP A 722 -35.09 53.25 25.58
N ALA A 723 -33.89 52.85 26.02
CA ALA A 723 -33.27 53.08 27.33
C ALA A 723 -33.42 52.06 28.49
N SER A 724 -32.25 51.50 28.84
CA SER A 724 -31.65 51.41 30.19
C SER A 724 -31.97 50.26 31.16
N GLY A 725 -30.93 49.75 31.83
CA GLY A 725 -31.02 48.82 32.97
C GLY A 725 -29.81 47.89 33.08
N ALA A 726 -28.81 48.23 33.90
CA ALA A 726 -27.54 47.48 34.00
C ALA A 726 -27.44 46.55 35.21
N ALA A 727 -26.80 45.40 34.99
CA ALA A 727 -25.99 44.56 35.90
C ALA A 727 -26.55 44.07 37.26
N ILE A 728 -26.43 42.75 37.49
CA ILE A 728 -25.47 42.16 38.45
C ILE A 728 -25.26 40.67 38.08
N SER A 729 -24.01 40.21 38.17
CA SER A 729 -23.58 38.86 37.77
C SER A 729 -23.72 37.82 38.88
N LEU A 730 -23.88 36.55 38.49
CA LEU A 730 -23.38 35.41 39.28
C LEU A 730 -22.80 34.36 38.32
N GLU A 731 -21.58 33.92 38.59
CA GLU A 731 -20.81 33.03 37.70
C GLU A 731 -21.29 31.57 37.78
N THR A 732 -21.30 30.88 36.64
CA THR A 732 -21.34 29.41 36.59
C THR A 732 -20.19 28.89 35.72
N VAL A 733 -19.36 28.05 36.32
CA VAL A 733 -18.15 27.48 35.72
C VAL A 733 -18.49 26.49 34.60
N ALA A 734 -17.95 26.71 33.40
CA ALA A 734 -18.02 25.76 32.30
C ALA A 734 -16.94 24.67 32.44
N PRO A 735 -17.24 23.38 32.14
CA PRO A 735 -16.23 22.34 32.08
C PRO A 735 -15.36 22.48 30.81
N LEU A 736 -14.05 22.36 30.99
CA LEU A 736 -13.03 22.58 29.97
C LEU A 736 -13.06 21.53 28.86
N SER A 737 -13.15 21.97 27.61
CA SER A 737 -12.81 21.18 26.41
C SER A 737 -11.31 21.21 26.14
N PRO A 738 -10.70 20.16 25.57
CA PRO A 738 -9.32 20.22 25.10
C PRO A 738 -9.22 21.11 23.85
N VAL A 739 -8.25 22.00 23.87
CA VAL A 739 -8.04 23.07 22.87
C VAL A 739 -7.84 22.52 21.45
N ARG A 740 -8.64 22.99 20.49
CA ARG A 740 -8.27 23.03 19.06
C ARG A 740 -7.92 24.47 18.67
N LEU A 741 -6.89 24.62 17.83
CA LEU A 741 -6.51 25.88 17.22
C LEU A 741 -7.61 26.35 16.25
N THR A 742 -7.94 27.64 16.30
CA THR A 742 -8.86 28.29 15.35
C THR A 742 -8.20 28.42 13.97
N ARG A 743 -8.81 27.83 12.93
CA ARG A 743 -8.55 28.13 11.52
C ARG A 743 -9.87 28.62 10.90
N PRO A 744 -9.86 29.60 9.98
CA PRO A 744 -11.11 30.14 9.41
C PRO A 744 -11.82 29.14 8.51
N ASP A 745 -13.16 29.22 8.43
CA ASP A 745 -13.96 28.49 7.46
C ASP A 745 -13.57 28.90 6.02
N PRO A 746 -13.36 27.94 5.09
CA PRO A 746 -12.99 28.24 3.72
C PRO A 746 -14.18 28.63 2.81
N LEU A 747 -15.38 28.84 3.36
CA LEU A 747 -16.63 29.01 2.60
C LEU A 747 -17.40 30.33 2.83
N SER A 748 -16.87 31.28 3.62
CA SER A 748 -17.44 32.64 3.70
C SER A 748 -16.77 33.57 2.68
N ARG A 749 -17.23 33.49 1.42
CA ARG A 749 -17.05 34.55 0.43
C ARG A 749 -18.40 35.22 0.23
N GLU A 750 -18.65 36.27 1.01
CA GLU A 750 -19.68 37.26 0.68
C GLU A 750 -18.96 38.45 0.03
N ASP A 751 -19.46 38.85 -1.13
CA ASP A 751 -18.97 40.03 -1.86
C ASP A 751 -19.47 41.29 -1.15
N ASP A 752 -18.57 42.24 -0.87
CA ASP A 752 -18.90 43.62 -0.49
C ASP A 752 -18.00 44.58 -1.29
N ASP A 753 -18.34 44.77 -2.56
CA ASP A 753 -18.03 46.01 -3.29
C ASP A 753 -19.08 47.05 -2.88
N PHE A 754 -18.71 48.12 -2.14
CA PHE A 754 -19.19 49.50 -2.36
C PHE A 754 -18.55 50.51 -1.38
N GLU A 755 -17.87 51.51 -1.97
CA GLU A 755 -17.28 52.76 -1.38
C GLU A 755 -16.18 52.66 -0.30
#